data_AF-A0A9P1DIZ8-F1
#
_entry.id   AF-A0A9P1DIZ8-F1
#
_cell.length_a   1.000
_cell.length_b   1.000
_cell.length_c   1.000
_cell.angle_alpha   90.00
_cell.angle_beta   90.00
_cell.angle_gamma   90.00
#
_symmetry.space_group_name_H-M   'P 1'
#
loop_
_entity.id
_entity.type
_entity.pdbx_description
1 polymer ?
#
loop_
_entity_poly.entity_id
_entity_poly.type
_entity_poly.pdbx_seq_one_letter_code
_entity_poly.pdbx_strand_id
1 'polypeptide(L)'
;MVGKIGRGRHGEKSSQKMLTLHMRHCKSLIQHPHFRSQVVELLDESSFRKDGKLIGVRAEMTTCGVIIKFSEKNRTGNRFKKNIPWGDFLSACYGRFKRDTHISLALDVSRSTARFMSLMVSSVYLAQQSVLLGKLIGLASSSAPCFFIRHLKWDETSLWTSVNADLDERRRVASSWEVMVVRQRIILGWMDGSVAIIRLALRSWVEDTLIFDQCVMDVGSGAEPQNSHHPAILELVSYLRHNRKVESQTGEGSAAFERAVHDFLDMFNSNTELMTPCHRCSHHSVPHHQRHCFDRSEAVRKCVEALTNMFLNAMPTVPAPNKWTTLYPCLDFCLAGSIVHAWLPQAFQAAYADMAFKEFSEADATADPRLVESLSFHAVNGRRLKSSKDFLANVDSQWIVRLLALAMEPTRVLIYYWLSCLGVSFQFGERPALFKLIDPRCSVVCEALQHYSALLLSQSGTGRLELLWSSIDFANYKDFCAIFPERCRAIRRLLMLGAAWVFRRHFVYFNSDHLALMMCGDKDSHAETLKTFLGFWEHKNHCCFPPGLARDFKQLGLHAGDLTHGNSKNFLYAMASTLQLSIADVEAMHSQNRALTGASFASISAKFINAESKRLREEAAALQYGKDGLGDTAGKVGQNQRGGGLKVSFAKQKKTTPKGLSALEIYRKHFLEVRGRHETINPCSKEIWDEVRESFSQLSPHEKNLYESMSEDSKCKAIHARAKQKLDAKNAAKGIQSAGSQPEPASTALVPANGNTMVQHLQILPAHELNEILSGDTEMNF
;
A
#
# COMPACT_ATOMS: atom_id res chain seq x y z
N MET A 1 14.17 10.49 62.79
CA MET A 1 13.39 9.24 62.93
C MET A 1 14.33 8.04 62.99
N VAL A 2 14.38 7.35 64.13
CA VAL A 2 15.18 6.14 64.37
C VAL A 2 14.42 4.94 63.81
N GLY A 3 14.94 4.30 62.76
CA GLY A 3 14.29 3.17 62.10
C GLY A 3 14.30 1.92 62.98
N LYS A 4 13.15 1.25 63.10
CA LYS A 4 12.99 -0.03 63.81
C LYS A 4 13.76 -1.14 63.07
N ILE A 5 15.01 -1.38 63.44
CA ILE A 5 15.70 -2.65 63.16
C ILE A 5 15.74 -3.41 64.48
N GLY A 6 15.11 -4.59 64.54
CA GLY A 6 15.01 -5.39 65.75
C GLY A 6 16.40 -5.76 66.31
N ARG A 7 16.58 -5.67 67.63
CA ARG A 7 17.85 -5.87 68.35
C ARG A 7 18.46 -7.28 68.28
N GLY A 8 17.94 -8.18 67.46
CA GLY A 8 18.12 -9.62 67.66
C GLY A 8 19.22 -10.33 66.88
N ARG A 9 19.58 -9.94 65.64
CA ARG A 9 20.31 -10.89 64.76
C ARG A 9 21.32 -10.32 63.74
N HIS A 10 21.61 -9.02 63.72
CA HIS A 10 22.47 -8.46 62.68
C HIS A 10 23.65 -7.68 63.26
N GLY A 11 24.71 -8.40 63.62
CA GLY A 11 26.10 -7.92 63.72
C GLY A 11 26.39 -6.70 64.60
N GLU A 12 27.65 -6.26 64.56
CA GLU A 12 28.14 -5.05 65.24
C GLU A 12 27.40 -3.78 64.76
N LYS A 13 27.47 -2.71 65.56
CA LYS A 13 26.82 -1.41 65.26
C LYS A 13 27.23 -0.85 63.88
N SER A 14 28.44 -1.13 63.41
CA SER A 14 28.92 -0.78 62.07
C SER A 14 28.10 -1.46 60.97
N SER A 15 27.86 -2.77 61.10
CA SER A 15 27.05 -3.58 60.19
C SER A 15 25.58 -3.16 60.19
N GLN A 16 25.02 -2.79 61.35
CA GLN A 16 23.65 -2.28 61.44
C GLN A 16 23.49 -0.93 60.73
N LYS A 17 24.48 -0.04 60.86
CA LYS A 17 24.50 1.24 60.15
C LYS A 17 24.61 1.02 58.64
N MET A 18 25.46 0.11 58.18
CA MET A 18 25.55 -0.25 56.75
C MET A 18 24.24 -0.83 56.21
N LEU A 19 23.60 -1.75 56.94
CA LEU A 19 22.33 -2.33 56.53
C LEU A 19 21.21 -1.27 56.47
N THR A 20 21.15 -0.37 57.46
CA THR A 20 20.19 0.75 57.46
C THR A 20 20.40 1.67 56.26
N LEU A 21 21.67 1.97 55.95
CA LEU A 21 22.04 2.84 54.83
C LEU A 21 21.70 2.18 53.49
N HIS A 22 21.99 0.88 53.34
CA HIS A 22 21.60 0.06 52.19
C HIS A 22 20.08 0.05 51.99
N MET A 23 19.30 -0.20 53.05
CA MET A 23 17.83 -0.20 52.96
C MET A 23 17.24 1.16 52.59
N ARG A 24 17.80 2.26 53.11
CA ARG A 24 17.41 3.63 52.72
C ARG A 24 17.75 3.90 51.25
N HIS A 25 18.91 3.45 50.80
CA HIS A 25 19.33 3.58 49.41
C HIS A 25 18.42 2.78 48.46
N CYS A 26 18.04 1.55 48.82
CA CYS A 26 17.09 0.75 48.04
C CYS A 26 15.72 1.41 47.97
N LYS A 27 15.19 1.95 49.08
CA LYS A 27 13.94 2.73 49.07
C LYS A 27 14.01 3.98 48.20
N SER A 28 15.12 4.73 48.26
CA SER A 28 15.34 5.91 47.42
C SER A 28 15.41 5.54 45.93
N LEU A 29 16.09 4.44 45.57
CA LEU A 29 16.14 3.94 44.20
C LEU A 29 14.75 3.52 43.68
N ILE A 30 13.92 2.89 44.51
CA ILE A 30 12.54 2.53 44.15
C ILE A 30 11.70 3.79 43.87
N GLN A 31 11.92 4.88 44.60
CA GLN A 31 11.14 6.12 44.46
C GLN A 31 11.55 7.03 43.29
N HIS A 32 12.71 6.80 42.66
CA HIS A 32 13.21 7.63 41.56
C HIS A 32 13.33 6.83 40.25
N PRO A 33 12.20 6.54 39.55
CA PRO A 33 12.20 5.79 38.30
C PRO A 33 13.03 6.48 37.21
N HIS A 34 13.08 7.81 37.19
CA HIS A 34 13.87 8.58 36.23
C HIS A 34 15.38 8.35 36.39
N PHE A 35 15.87 8.31 37.63
CA PHE A 35 17.27 8.02 37.93
C PHE A 35 17.62 6.58 37.57
N ARG A 36 16.73 5.62 37.85
CA ARG A 36 16.92 4.22 37.43
C ARG A 36 16.98 4.08 35.91
N SER A 37 16.13 4.80 35.19
CA SER A 37 16.16 4.83 33.72
C SER A 37 17.47 5.42 33.21
N GLN A 38 17.94 6.54 33.78
CA GLN A 38 19.23 7.14 33.41
C GLN A 38 20.40 6.22 33.72
N VAL A 39 20.40 5.52 34.85
CA VAL A 39 21.44 4.56 35.21
C VAL A 39 21.41 3.33 34.29
N VAL A 40 20.22 2.85 33.92
CA VAL A 40 20.09 1.78 32.92
C VAL A 40 20.62 2.24 31.58
N GLU A 41 20.22 3.41 31.09
CA GLU A 41 20.68 3.96 29.81
C GLU A 41 22.19 4.21 29.80
N LEU A 42 22.78 4.62 30.92
CA LEU A 42 24.20 4.93 31.04
C LEU A 42 25.07 3.68 31.20
N LEU A 43 24.52 2.59 31.77
CA LEU A 43 25.23 1.33 31.99
C LEU A 43 24.93 0.26 30.94
N ASP A 44 23.78 0.31 30.27
CA ASP A 44 23.45 -0.65 29.23
C ASP A 44 24.39 -0.48 28.03
N GLU A 45 24.80 -1.60 27.45
CA GLU A 45 25.84 -1.69 26.42
C GLU A 45 27.25 -1.22 26.81
N SER A 46 27.46 -0.69 28.03
CA SER A 46 28.79 -0.31 28.50
C SER A 46 29.71 -1.53 28.65
N SER A 47 31.03 -1.31 28.62
CA SER A 47 31.99 -2.40 28.80
C SER A 47 33.24 -1.92 29.53
N PHE A 48 33.80 -2.78 30.37
CA PHE A 48 35.06 -2.50 31.07
C PHE A 48 36.03 -3.66 30.96
N ARG A 49 37.32 -3.37 31.17
CA ARG A 49 38.40 -4.36 31.12
C ARG A 49 38.83 -4.72 32.53
N LYS A 50 38.89 -6.02 32.81
CA LYS A 50 39.46 -6.55 34.05
C LYS A 50 40.26 -7.80 33.71
N ASP A 51 41.51 -7.86 34.17
CA ASP A 51 42.42 -9.01 33.96
C ASP A 51 42.53 -9.44 32.50
N GLY A 52 42.60 -8.46 31.59
CA GLY A 52 42.70 -8.68 30.14
C GLY A 52 41.41 -9.10 29.43
N LYS A 53 40.33 -9.38 30.17
CA LYS A 53 39.01 -9.77 29.65
C LYS A 53 38.10 -8.54 29.49
N LEU A 54 37.32 -8.52 28.40
CA LEU A 54 36.31 -7.48 28.16
C LEU A 54 34.96 -7.97 28.70
N ILE A 55 34.44 -7.29 29.71
CA ILE A 55 33.17 -7.63 30.33
C ILE A 55 32.14 -6.65 29.79
N GLY A 56 31.14 -7.19 29.07
CA GLY A 56 29.96 -6.43 28.65
C GLY A 56 29.00 -6.30 29.82
N VAL A 57 28.44 -5.10 29.96
CA VAL A 57 27.44 -4.77 30.96
C VAL A 57 26.10 -4.67 30.24
N ARG A 58 25.10 -5.37 30.76
CA ARG A 58 23.70 -5.20 30.37
C ARG A 58 22.91 -4.77 31.58
N ALA A 59 22.25 -3.62 31.52
CA ALA A 59 21.46 -3.10 32.63
C ALA A 59 19.98 -3.23 32.27
N GLU A 60 19.19 -3.86 33.14
CA GLU A 60 17.75 -4.03 32.96
C GLU A 60 17.01 -3.39 34.14
N MET A 61 15.99 -2.58 33.84
CA MET A 61 15.15 -2.00 34.88
C MET A 61 14.17 -3.07 35.40
N THR A 62 14.04 -3.16 36.72
CA THR A 62 13.03 -3.98 37.39
C THR A 62 12.21 -3.15 38.35
N THR A 63 11.07 -3.70 38.79
CA THR A 63 10.19 -3.07 39.76
C THR A 63 10.93 -2.63 41.03
N CYS A 64 11.94 -3.40 41.46
CA CYS A 64 12.70 -3.15 42.70
C CYS A 64 14.06 -2.44 42.50
N GLY A 65 14.54 -2.21 41.27
CA GLY A 65 15.86 -1.61 41.04
C GLY A 65 16.41 -1.79 39.63
N VAL A 66 17.74 -1.72 39.47
CA VAL A 66 18.44 -2.00 38.22
C VAL A 66 19.22 -3.30 38.37
N ILE A 67 18.97 -4.28 37.51
CA ILE A 67 19.75 -5.51 37.44
C ILE A 67 20.87 -5.29 36.43
N ILE A 68 22.11 -5.46 36.88
CA ILE A 68 23.28 -5.38 36.02
C ILE A 68 23.79 -6.80 35.78
N LYS A 69 23.69 -7.27 34.54
CA LYS A 69 24.23 -8.56 34.10
C LYS A 69 25.59 -8.31 33.48
N PHE A 70 26.59 -9.02 33.98
CA PHE A 70 27.91 -9.05 33.39
C PHE A 70 28.02 -10.29 32.52
N SER A 71 28.30 -10.09 31.24
CA SER A 71 28.63 -11.17 30.33
C SER A 71 30.07 -10.98 29.89
N GLU A 72 30.90 -12.02 30.03
CA GLU A 72 32.21 -12.03 29.36
C GLU A 72 31.94 -11.93 27.85
N LYS A 73 32.29 -10.79 27.25
CA LYS A 73 32.17 -10.64 25.80
C LYS A 73 33.28 -11.49 25.20
N ASN A 74 32.92 -12.70 24.76
CA ASN A 74 33.79 -13.54 23.97
C ASN A 74 34.42 -12.68 22.87
N ARG A 75 35.75 -12.63 22.83
CA ARG A 75 36.54 -11.88 21.84
C ARG A 75 36.45 -12.51 20.43
N THR A 76 35.31 -13.05 20.04
CA THR A 76 34.98 -13.39 18.66
C THR A 76 34.50 -12.14 17.93
N GLY A 77 35.31 -11.09 17.98
CA GLY A 77 35.06 -9.77 17.40
C GLY A 77 36.38 -9.01 17.23
N ASN A 78 36.98 -9.21 16.04
CA ASN A 78 38.13 -8.52 15.45
C ASN A 78 39.33 -8.20 16.36
N ARG A 79 40.33 -9.09 16.31
CA ARG A 79 41.72 -8.85 16.76
C ARG A 79 42.35 -7.62 16.08
N PHE A 80 41.85 -7.23 14.91
CA PHE A 80 42.34 -6.12 14.09
C PHE A 80 41.45 -4.88 14.22
N LYS A 81 42.00 -3.78 14.74
CA LYS A 81 41.53 -2.42 14.41
C LYS A 81 42.19 -2.08 13.08
N LYS A 82 41.44 -2.23 11.98
CA LYS A 82 41.97 -1.97 10.65
C LYS A 82 41.88 -0.47 10.36
N ASN A 83 43.02 0.20 10.35
CA ASN A 83 43.10 1.58 9.89
C ASN A 83 43.07 1.56 8.37
N ILE A 84 41.99 2.08 7.79
CA ILE A 84 41.85 2.21 6.34
C ILE A 84 42.19 3.67 6.02
N PRO A 85 43.29 3.94 5.29
CA PRO A 85 43.59 5.28 4.82
C PRO A 85 42.42 5.84 4.02
N TRP A 86 42.10 7.11 4.23
CA TRP A 86 40.92 7.71 3.62
C TRP A 86 40.96 7.68 2.09
N GLY A 87 42.14 7.86 1.50
CA GLY A 87 42.33 7.74 0.05
C GLY A 87 41.98 6.35 -0.49
N ASP A 88 42.36 5.29 0.25
CA ASP A 88 42.07 3.91 -0.13
C ASP A 88 40.58 3.59 0.04
N PHE A 89 39.96 4.08 1.13
CA PHE A 89 38.52 3.99 1.32
C PHE A 89 37.76 4.67 0.17
N LEU A 90 38.11 5.92 -0.15
CA LEU A 90 37.43 6.67 -1.21
C LEU A 90 37.66 6.05 -2.60
N SER A 91 38.87 5.60 -2.90
CA SER A 91 39.20 4.93 -4.16
C SER A 91 38.47 3.61 -4.30
N ALA A 92 38.35 2.83 -3.22
CA ALA A 92 37.61 1.58 -3.23
C ALA A 92 36.10 1.82 -3.35
N CYS A 93 35.52 2.70 -2.53
CA CYS A 93 34.07 2.93 -2.47
C CYS A 93 33.53 3.74 -3.65
N TYR A 94 34.33 4.64 -4.22
CA TYR A 94 33.89 5.62 -5.22
C TYR A 94 34.76 5.70 -6.48
N GLY A 95 35.87 4.93 -6.57
CA GLY A 95 36.80 4.96 -7.70
C GLY A 95 36.57 3.86 -8.74
N ARG A 96 36.79 2.59 -8.38
CA ARG A 96 36.72 1.46 -9.34
C ARG A 96 35.80 0.29 -8.99
N PHE A 97 35.24 0.22 -7.78
CA PHE A 97 34.35 -0.88 -7.37
C PHE A 97 32.93 -0.38 -7.13
N LYS A 98 31.93 -1.02 -7.78
CA LYS A 98 30.51 -0.62 -7.71
C LYS A 98 29.66 -1.46 -6.75
N ARG A 99 30.19 -2.57 -6.21
CA ARG A 99 29.45 -3.51 -5.35
C ARG A 99 30.04 -3.52 -3.96
N ASP A 100 29.17 -3.47 -2.94
CA ASP A 100 29.57 -3.53 -1.52
C ASP A 100 30.48 -4.71 -1.21
N THR A 101 30.30 -5.85 -1.89
CA THR A 101 31.15 -7.04 -1.74
C THR A 101 32.57 -6.82 -2.26
N HIS A 102 32.74 -6.10 -3.36
CA HIS A 102 34.07 -5.81 -3.91
C HIS A 102 34.76 -4.72 -3.11
N ILE A 103 33.99 -3.72 -2.67
CA ILE A 103 34.45 -2.69 -1.74
C ILE A 103 34.89 -3.35 -0.43
N SER A 104 34.07 -4.25 0.11
CA SER A 104 34.36 -4.97 1.35
C SER A 104 35.56 -5.88 1.20
N LEU A 105 35.77 -6.51 0.04
CA LEU A 105 36.98 -7.30 -0.25
C LEU A 105 38.23 -6.41 -0.43
N ALA A 106 38.12 -5.31 -1.17
CA ALA A 106 39.22 -4.39 -1.44
C ALA A 106 39.71 -3.70 -0.16
N LEU A 107 38.77 -3.36 0.73
CA LEU A 107 39.06 -2.78 2.03
C LEU A 107 39.25 -3.82 3.12
N ASP A 108 39.03 -5.10 2.80
CA ASP A 108 38.95 -6.24 3.70
C ASP A 108 38.26 -5.88 5.04
N VAL A 109 36.98 -5.52 4.89
CA VAL A 109 35.99 -5.25 5.94
C VAL A 109 34.73 -6.06 5.65
N SER A 110 33.78 -6.11 6.60
CA SER A 110 32.50 -6.75 6.32
C SER A 110 31.67 -5.93 5.32
N ARG A 111 30.81 -6.60 4.56
CA ARG A 111 29.91 -5.96 3.60
C ARG A 111 28.97 -4.94 4.27
N SER A 112 28.48 -5.22 5.47
CA SER A 112 27.65 -4.29 6.24
C SER A 112 28.43 -3.05 6.67
N THR A 113 29.69 -3.20 7.09
CA THR A 113 30.57 -2.09 7.46
C THR A 113 30.93 -1.24 6.23
N ALA A 114 31.29 -1.85 5.09
CA ALA A 114 31.54 -1.14 3.84
C ALA A 114 30.31 -0.31 3.39
N ARG A 115 29.12 -0.90 3.48
CA ARG A 115 27.86 -0.23 3.13
C ARG A 115 27.53 0.91 4.09
N PHE A 116 27.66 0.70 5.40
CA PHE A 116 27.41 1.71 6.42
C PHE A 116 28.36 2.92 6.28
N MET A 117 29.67 2.67 6.12
CA MET A 117 30.65 3.72 5.92
C MET A 117 30.41 4.50 4.61
N SER A 118 30.03 3.81 3.52
CA SER A 118 29.72 4.48 2.25
C SER A 118 28.48 5.38 2.36
N LEU A 119 27.42 4.92 3.03
CA LEU A 119 26.21 5.73 3.25
C LEU A 119 26.48 6.96 4.13
N MET A 120 27.27 6.80 5.19
CA MET A 120 27.64 7.90 6.08
C MET A 120 28.50 8.97 5.38
N VAL A 121 29.44 8.55 4.53
CA VAL A 121 30.26 9.50 3.75
C VAL A 121 29.43 10.24 2.70
N SER A 122 28.48 9.54 2.05
CA SER A 122 27.56 10.14 1.10
C SER A 122 26.63 11.18 1.76
N SER A 123 26.13 10.91 2.97
CA SER A 123 25.25 11.84 3.69
C SER A 123 25.99 13.10 4.15
N VAL A 124 27.20 12.95 4.70
CA VAL A 124 28.07 14.08 5.07
C VAL A 124 28.45 14.92 3.85
N TYR A 125 28.76 14.29 2.71
CA TYR A 125 29.06 14.99 1.46
C TYR A 125 27.87 15.82 0.95
N LEU A 126 26.65 15.28 0.99
CA LEU A 126 25.44 16.02 0.58
C LEU A 126 25.15 17.22 1.49
N ALA A 127 25.34 17.08 2.81
CA ALA A 127 25.23 18.19 3.74
C ALA A 127 26.27 19.29 3.46
N GLN A 128 27.52 18.91 3.16
CA GLN A 128 28.57 19.85 2.78
C GLN A 128 28.30 20.54 1.43
N GLN A 129 27.76 19.83 0.44
CA GLN A 129 27.37 20.44 -0.85
C GLN A 129 26.26 21.49 -0.67
N SER A 130 25.32 21.26 0.26
CA SER A 130 24.24 22.20 0.57
C SER A 130 24.76 23.48 1.25
N VAL A 131 25.69 23.33 2.20
CA VAL A 131 26.37 24.48 2.84
C VAL A 131 27.25 25.24 1.84
N LEU A 132 27.94 24.53 0.96
CA LEU A 132 28.76 25.13 -0.10
C LEU A 132 27.90 25.94 -1.08
N LEU A 133 26.73 25.42 -1.47
CA LEU A 133 25.77 26.12 -2.32
C LEU A 133 25.28 27.42 -1.68
N GLY A 134 24.95 27.39 -0.38
CA GLY A 134 24.56 28.60 0.36
C GLY A 134 25.67 29.66 0.41
N LYS A 135 26.93 29.24 0.64
CA LYS A 135 28.09 30.14 0.61
C LYS A 135 28.35 30.73 -0.78
N LEU A 136 28.15 29.94 -1.83
CA LEU A 136 28.31 30.35 -3.22
C LEU A 136 27.29 31.40 -3.65
N ILE A 137 26.05 31.29 -3.17
CA ILE A 137 25.01 32.31 -3.38
C ILE A 137 25.42 33.61 -2.69
N GLY A 138 25.93 33.54 -1.46
CA GLY A 138 26.48 34.72 -0.77
C GLY A 138 27.64 35.37 -1.53
N LEU A 139 28.57 34.57 -2.06
CA LEU A 139 29.72 35.03 -2.83
C LEU A 139 29.32 35.68 -4.16
N ALA A 140 28.43 35.04 -4.91
CA ALA A 140 27.90 35.57 -6.17
C ALA A 140 27.07 36.86 -5.98
N SER A 141 26.50 37.06 -4.77
CA SER A 141 25.80 38.29 -4.41
C SER A 141 26.77 39.42 -4.02
N SER A 142 27.92 39.08 -3.44
CA SER A 142 28.96 40.05 -3.07
C SER A 142 29.88 40.45 -4.22
N SER A 143 30.03 39.58 -5.22
CA SER A 143 30.88 39.78 -6.40
C SER A 143 30.21 39.09 -7.58
N ALA A 144 29.92 39.86 -8.64
CA ALA A 144 29.21 39.33 -9.80
C ALA A 144 30.13 38.39 -10.60
N PRO A 145 29.68 37.16 -10.93
CA PRO A 145 30.43 36.26 -11.79
C PRO A 145 30.50 36.82 -13.21
N CYS A 146 31.65 36.75 -13.86
CA CYS A 146 31.81 37.15 -15.26
C CYS A 146 31.37 36.07 -16.25
N PHE A 147 31.26 34.80 -15.85
CA PHE A 147 30.63 33.77 -16.70
C PHE A 147 29.90 32.68 -15.90
N PHE A 148 28.90 32.08 -16.55
CA PHE A 148 28.06 31.00 -16.03
C PHE A 148 27.94 29.88 -17.07
N ILE A 149 28.22 28.63 -16.69
CA ILE A 149 28.14 27.45 -17.58
C ILE A 149 27.26 26.37 -16.96
N ARG A 150 26.26 25.88 -17.71
CA ARG A 150 25.30 24.82 -17.33
C ARG A 150 25.78 23.45 -17.83
N HIS A 151 26.14 22.52 -16.95
CA HIS A 151 26.59 21.17 -17.34
C HIS A 151 25.84 20.05 -16.59
N LEU A 152 25.02 19.27 -17.30
CA LEU A 152 24.32 18.09 -16.75
C LEU A 152 25.15 16.81 -16.89
N LYS A 153 25.11 15.94 -15.89
CA LYS A 153 25.71 14.60 -15.92
C LYS A 153 24.84 13.62 -15.14
N TRP A 154 24.91 12.35 -15.51
CA TRP A 154 24.14 11.29 -14.90
C TRP A 154 25.09 10.24 -14.32
N ASP A 155 24.77 9.78 -13.11
CA ASP A 155 25.53 8.79 -12.35
C ASP A 155 24.53 7.79 -11.74
N GLU A 156 24.85 6.50 -11.65
CA GLU A 156 23.90 5.45 -11.28
C GLU A 156 24.24 4.77 -9.94
N THR A 157 23.21 4.38 -9.18
CA THR A 157 23.33 3.54 -7.98
C THR A 157 22.45 2.30 -8.12
N SER A 158 23.01 1.10 -7.93
CA SER A 158 22.28 -0.18 -8.08
C SER A 158 22.06 -0.87 -6.73
N LEU A 159 20.86 -1.40 -6.50
CA LEU A 159 20.56 -2.31 -5.40
C LEU A 159 20.29 -3.70 -5.97
N TRP A 160 21.06 -4.69 -5.54
CA TRP A 160 20.87 -6.08 -5.95
C TRP A 160 19.85 -6.75 -5.01
N THR A 161 18.73 -7.20 -5.56
CA THR A 161 17.66 -7.87 -4.80
C THR A 161 17.48 -9.29 -5.30
N SER A 162 17.54 -10.27 -4.40
CA SER A 162 17.14 -11.65 -4.70
C SER A 162 15.83 -11.96 -3.99
N VAL A 163 14.81 -12.34 -4.75
CA VAL A 163 13.53 -12.78 -4.20
C VAL A 163 13.44 -14.28 -4.33
N ASN A 164 13.12 -14.95 -3.22
CA ASN A 164 12.83 -16.39 -3.22
C ASN A 164 11.30 -16.56 -3.31
N ALA A 165 10.77 -16.40 -4.52
CA ALA A 165 9.31 -16.37 -4.74
C ALA A 165 8.62 -17.71 -4.43
N ASP A 166 9.37 -18.82 -4.53
CA ASP A 166 8.82 -20.18 -4.44
C ASP A 166 9.28 -20.95 -3.19
N LEU A 167 10.02 -20.33 -2.26
CA LEU A 167 10.69 -20.98 -1.10
C LEU A 167 11.65 -22.13 -1.44
N ASP A 168 11.83 -22.48 -2.71
CA ASP A 168 12.80 -23.46 -3.18
C ASP A 168 14.19 -22.79 -3.33
N GLU A 169 15.17 -23.21 -2.52
CA GLU A 169 16.52 -22.63 -2.50
C GLU A 169 17.22 -22.63 -3.87
N ARG A 170 16.75 -23.48 -4.80
CA ARG A 170 17.35 -23.65 -6.13
C ARG A 170 16.88 -22.64 -7.19
N ARG A 171 15.85 -21.83 -6.91
CA ARG A 171 15.31 -20.83 -7.87
C ARG A 171 15.18 -19.44 -7.25
N ARG A 172 16.32 -18.84 -6.87
CA ARG A 172 16.37 -17.41 -6.56
C ARG A 172 16.28 -16.59 -7.85
N VAL A 173 15.24 -15.78 -7.98
CA VAL A 173 15.17 -14.77 -9.02
C VAL A 173 15.98 -13.56 -8.54
N ALA A 174 17.14 -13.35 -9.14
CA ALA A 174 17.97 -12.19 -8.90
C ALA A 174 17.60 -11.07 -9.88
N SER A 175 17.36 -9.87 -9.35
CA SER A 175 17.08 -8.67 -10.14
C SER A 175 17.88 -7.50 -9.56
N SER A 176 18.62 -6.80 -10.41
CA SER A 176 19.27 -5.54 -10.08
C SER A 176 18.31 -4.39 -10.43
N TRP A 177 18.15 -3.46 -9.50
CA TRP A 177 17.36 -2.24 -9.70
C TRP A 177 18.32 -1.06 -9.60
N GLU A 178 18.41 -0.26 -10.67
CA GLU A 178 19.32 0.88 -10.78
C GLU A 178 18.53 2.20 -10.75
N VAL A 179 19.00 3.15 -9.95
CA VAL A 179 18.46 4.50 -9.84
C VAL A 179 19.42 5.47 -10.51
N MET A 180 18.93 6.15 -11.56
CA MET A 180 19.62 7.28 -12.16
C MET A 180 19.59 8.47 -11.20
N VAL A 181 20.76 8.99 -10.87
CA VAL A 181 20.91 10.23 -10.12
C VAL A 181 21.24 11.36 -11.08
N VAL A 182 20.48 12.44 -10.92
CA VAL A 182 20.67 13.71 -11.61
C VAL A 182 21.90 14.43 -11.05
N ARG A 183 22.85 14.84 -11.90
CA ARG A 183 23.86 15.84 -11.53
C ARG A 183 23.84 17.01 -12.52
N GLN A 184 24.03 18.20 -11.98
CA GLN A 184 23.65 19.45 -12.63
C GLN A 184 24.75 20.52 -12.48
N ARG A 185 26.04 20.15 -12.64
CA ARG A 185 27.23 21.02 -12.49
C ARG A 185 27.05 22.36 -13.23
N ILE A 186 26.54 23.36 -12.53
CA ILE A 186 26.69 24.75 -12.90
C ILE A 186 28.12 25.15 -12.58
N ILE A 187 28.70 26.04 -13.39
CA ILE A 187 30.04 26.59 -13.23
C ILE A 187 29.89 28.11 -13.22
N LEU A 188 30.51 28.76 -12.25
CA LEU A 188 30.57 30.20 -12.14
C LEU A 188 32.04 30.63 -12.19
N GLY A 189 32.36 31.66 -12.95
CA GLY A 189 33.70 32.24 -13.02
C GLY A 189 33.70 33.73 -12.72
N TRP A 190 34.76 34.24 -12.10
CA TRP A 190 34.94 35.66 -11.73
C TRP A 190 36.17 36.28 -12.41
N MET A 191 36.22 37.62 -12.46
CA MET A 191 37.23 38.40 -13.21
C MET A 191 38.67 38.16 -12.72
N ASP A 192 38.82 37.75 -11.46
CA ASP A 192 40.10 37.37 -10.86
C ASP A 192 40.59 35.97 -11.30
N GLY A 193 39.81 35.28 -12.14
CA GLY A 193 40.08 33.92 -12.60
C GLY A 193 39.54 32.82 -11.69
N SER A 194 38.87 33.18 -10.59
CA SER A 194 38.27 32.21 -9.67
C SER A 194 37.11 31.46 -10.32
N VAL A 195 37.00 30.16 -10.09
CA VAL A 195 35.96 29.29 -10.67
C VAL A 195 35.37 28.35 -9.61
N ALA A 196 34.04 28.27 -9.53
CA ALA A 196 33.31 27.47 -8.55
C ALA A 196 32.10 26.73 -9.17
N ILE A 197 31.44 25.85 -8.40
CA ILE A 197 30.48 24.86 -8.94
C ILE A 197 29.18 24.78 -8.10
N ILE A 198 28.02 24.93 -8.77
CA ILE A 198 26.65 24.90 -8.24
C ILE A 198 25.85 23.73 -8.85
N ARG A 199 24.58 23.48 -8.45
CA ARG A 199 23.61 22.62 -9.15
C ARG A 199 22.29 23.36 -9.44
N LEU A 200 21.59 23.04 -10.55
CA LEU A 200 20.32 23.66 -11.03
C LEU A 200 19.96 23.19 -12.48
N ALA A 201 18.70 23.23 -12.95
CA ALA A 201 18.32 22.86 -14.33
C ALA A 201 16.94 23.30 -14.85
N LEU A 202 15.84 22.68 -14.35
CA LEU A 202 14.48 22.55 -14.95
C LEU A 202 14.05 23.62 -15.97
N ARG A 203 14.03 24.87 -15.50
CA ARG A 203 13.91 26.19 -16.16
C ARG A 203 13.82 26.28 -17.68
N SER A 204 14.62 25.53 -18.45
CA SER A 204 14.61 25.59 -19.91
C SER A 204 13.23 25.34 -20.52
N TRP A 205 12.46 24.37 -20.01
CA TRP A 205 11.12 24.11 -20.56
C TRP A 205 10.19 25.33 -20.45
N VAL A 206 10.11 25.95 -19.27
CA VAL A 206 9.28 27.16 -19.06
C VAL A 206 9.84 28.31 -19.88
N GLU A 207 11.15 28.47 -19.93
CA GLU A 207 11.80 29.53 -20.71
C GLU A 207 11.51 29.44 -22.21
N ASP A 208 11.43 28.22 -22.76
CA ASP A 208 11.19 27.99 -24.19
C ASP A 208 9.69 28.07 -24.54
N THR A 209 8.81 27.68 -23.61
CA THR A 209 7.38 27.50 -23.90
C THR A 209 6.47 28.58 -23.32
N LEU A 210 6.89 29.35 -22.30
CA LEU A 210 6.01 30.31 -21.64
C LEU A 210 5.52 31.39 -22.62
N ILE A 211 4.20 31.42 -22.84
CA ILE A 211 3.49 32.52 -23.48
C ILE A 211 3.27 33.60 -22.42
N PHE A 212 4.07 34.66 -22.50
CA PHE A 212 3.95 35.81 -21.63
C PHE A 212 3.08 36.87 -22.32
N ASP A 213 1.81 36.93 -21.90
CA ASP A 213 0.83 37.86 -22.46
C ASP A 213 0.78 39.12 -21.59
N GLN A 214 1.18 40.23 -22.20
CA GLN A 214 1.15 41.55 -21.61
C GLN A 214 -0.21 42.17 -21.91
N CYS A 215 -1.23 41.78 -21.15
CA CYS A 215 -2.59 42.26 -21.39
C CYS A 215 -2.64 43.78 -21.16
N VAL A 216 -2.81 44.56 -22.24
CA VAL A 216 -3.14 45.98 -22.15
C VAL A 216 -4.62 46.03 -21.81
N MET A 217 -4.94 46.20 -20.54
CA MET A 217 -6.31 46.42 -20.10
C MET A 217 -6.85 47.66 -20.82
N ASP A 218 -7.84 47.46 -21.70
CA ASP A 218 -8.62 48.55 -22.25
C ASP A 218 -9.52 49.08 -21.13
N VAL A 219 -9.00 50.09 -20.42
CA VAL A 219 -9.58 50.69 -19.19
C VAL A 219 -11.03 51.15 -19.41
N GLY A 220 -11.46 51.31 -20.67
CA GLY A 220 -12.83 51.68 -21.03
C GLY A 220 -13.87 50.55 -21.03
N SER A 221 -13.47 49.28 -21.01
CA SER A 221 -14.42 48.16 -21.23
C SER A 221 -15.17 47.69 -19.97
N GLY A 222 -14.73 48.08 -18.76
CA GLY A 222 -15.39 47.74 -17.49
C GLY A 222 -15.51 46.25 -17.15
N ALA A 223 -15.11 45.36 -18.05
CA ALA A 223 -15.08 43.93 -17.83
C ALA A 223 -13.76 43.57 -17.14
N GLU A 224 -13.82 43.21 -15.86
CA GLU A 224 -12.68 42.54 -15.23
C GLU A 224 -12.31 41.32 -16.09
N PRO A 225 -11.04 41.15 -16.48
CA PRO A 225 -10.60 39.95 -17.14
C PRO A 225 -10.88 38.79 -16.19
N GLN A 226 -11.91 38.00 -16.48
CA GLN A 226 -12.14 36.77 -15.75
C GLN A 226 -10.96 35.85 -16.05
N ASN A 227 -10.04 35.76 -15.08
CA ASN A 227 -9.04 34.71 -15.03
C ASN A 227 -9.80 33.39 -14.74
N SER A 228 -10.44 32.84 -15.77
CA SER A 228 -11.06 31.53 -15.68
C SER A 228 -9.97 30.48 -15.83
N HIS A 229 -9.44 29.98 -14.72
CA HIS A 229 -8.60 28.80 -14.74
C HIS A 229 -9.38 27.64 -15.36
N HIS A 230 -8.67 26.79 -16.11
CA HIS A 230 -9.28 25.60 -16.66
C HIS A 230 -9.85 24.70 -15.54
N PRO A 231 -11.07 24.14 -15.68
CA PRO A 231 -11.70 23.32 -14.63
C PRO A 231 -10.82 22.17 -14.13
N ALA A 232 -10.08 21.50 -15.03
CA ALA A 232 -9.11 20.47 -14.65
C ALA A 232 -8.03 20.92 -13.66
N ILE A 233 -7.54 22.16 -13.77
CA ILE A 233 -6.53 22.69 -12.84
C ILE A 233 -7.16 22.90 -11.47
N LEU A 234 -8.34 23.53 -11.43
CA LEU A 234 -9.06 23.78 -10.18
C LEU A 234 -9.39 22.46 -9.48
N GLU A 235 -9.80 21.46 -10.26
CA GLU A 235 -10.08 20.14 -9.74
C GLU A 235 -8.81 19.41 -9.31
N LEU A 236 -7.68 19.56 -10.01
CA LEU A 236 -6.38 19.02 -9.60
C LEU A 236 -5.94 19.63 -8.27
N VAL A 237 -6.08 20.95 -8.11
CA VAL A 237 -5.80 21.65 -6.86
C VAL A 237 -6.72 21.14 -5.74
N SER A 238 -8.02 20.99 -6.02
CA SER A 238 -9.00 20.41 -5.08
C SER A 238 -8.62 18.98 -4.67
N TYR A 239 -8.16 18.16 -5.61
CA TYR A 239 -7.66 16.79 -5.38
C TYR A 239 -6.42 16.79 -4.49
N LEU A 240 -5.41 17.61 -4.81
CA LEU A 240 -4.18 17.69 -4.02
C LEU A 240 -4.43 18.26 -2.62
N ARG A 241 -5.31 19.27 -2.50
CA ARG A 241 -5.72 19.84 -1.22
C ARG A 241 -6.40 18.80 -0.33
N HIS A 242 -7.31 17.99 -0.90
CA HIS A 242 -7.95 16.89 -0.17
C HIS A 242 -6.91 15.88 0.32
N ASN A 243 -5.99 15.44 -0.55
CA ASN A 243 -4.95 14.47 -0.19
C ASN A 243 -3.98 15.01 0.87
N ARG A 244 -3.56 16.28 0.76
CA ARG A 244 -2.72 16.93 1.78
C ARG A 244 -3.42 17.05 3.13
N LYS A 245 -4.72 17.37 3.14
CA LYS A 245 -5.51 17.42 4.38
C LYS A 245 -5.59 16.04 5.05
N VAL A 246 -5.73 14.99 4.26
CA VAL A 246 -5.75 13.60 4.73
C VAL A 246 -4.38 13.17 5.26
N GLU A 247 -3.29 13.62 4.62
CA GLU A 247 -1.91 13.33 5.04
C GLU A 247 -1.47 14.09 6.29
N SER A 248 -1.85 15.37 6.40
CA SER A 248 -1.38 16.28 7.46
C SER A 248 -2.34 16.28 8.64
N GLN A 249 -2.06 15.46 9.65
CA GLN A 249 -2.83 15.47 10.91
C GLN A 249 -2.56 16.74 11.76
N THR A 250 -1.45 17.46 11.52
CA THR A 250 -0.96 18.51 12.42
C THR A 250 -1.26 19.95 12.01
N GLY A 251 -1.98 20.19 10.90
CA GLY A 251 -2.39 21.54 10.47
C GLY A 251 -1.27 22.50 10.00
N GLU A 252 -0.04 22.36 10.50
CA GLU A 252 1.12 23.24 10.20
C GLU A 252 1.52 23.23 8.72
N GLY A 253 1.28 22.13 8.01
CA GLY A 253 1.54 22.02 6.56
C GLY A 253 0.53 22.74 5.66
N SER A 254 -0.65 23.09 6.19
CA SER A 254 -1.76 23.62 5.36
C SER A 254 -1.47 25.01 4.83
N ALA A 255 -0.91 25.92 5.65
CA ALA A 255 -0.69 27.31 5.24
C ALA A 255 0.40 27.46 4.16
N ALA A 256 1.46 26.65 4.23
CA ALA A 256 2.50 26.64 3.22
C ALA A 256 1.99 26.09 1.87
N PHE A 257 1.17 25.05 1.92
CA PHE A 257 0.55 24.48 0.72
C PHE A 257 -0.45 25.47 0.07
N GLU A 258 -1.30 26.14 0.86
CA GLU A 258 -2.23 27.13 0.32
C GLU A 258 -1.52 28.34 -0.32
N ARG A 259 -0.38 28.78 0.25
CA ARG A 259 0.47 29.78 -0.41
C ARG A 259 1.01 29.27 -1.74
N ALA A 260 1.53 28.04 -1.78
CA ALA A 260 2.01 27.45 -3.03
C ALA A 260 0.89 27.29 -4.09
N VAL A 261 -0.34 26.97 -3.66
CA VAL A 261 -1.52 26.93 -4.53
C VAL A 261 -1.83 28.32 -5.10
N HIS A 262 -1.84 29.34 -4.24
CA HIS A 262 -2.09 30.72 -4.65
C HIS A 262 -1.03 31.18 -5.68
N ASP A 263 0.26 31.02 -5.35
CA ASP A 263 1.36 31.39 -6.24
C ASP A 263 1.30 30.61 -7.57
N PHE A 264 0.92 29.34 -7.52
CA PHE A 264 0.74 28.53 -8.72
C PHE A 264 -0.41 29.03 -9.60
N LEU A 265 -1.60 29.25 -9.03
CA LEU A 265 -2.74 29.76 -9.80
C LEU A 265 -2.46 31.15 -10.36
N ASP A 266 -1.82 32.03 -9.59
CA ASP A 266 -1.45 33.37 -10.02
C ASP A 266 -0.46 33.35 -11.20
N MET A 267 0.55 32.47 -11.15
CA MET A 267 1.50 32.31 -12.25
C MET A 267 0.93 31.56 -13.47
N PHE A 268 0.03 30.59 -13.26
CA PHE A 268 -0.58 29.75 -14.30
C PHE A 268 -2.07 30.12 -14.49
N ASN A 269 -2.30 31.37 -14.89
CA ASN A 269 -3.61 32.01 -14.93
C ASN A 269 -4.30 32.01 -16.31
N SER A 270 -3.92 31.07 -17.18
CA SER A 270 -4.38 30.97 -18.56
C SER A 270 -5.06 29.63 -18.86
N ASN A 271 -5.67 29.52 -20.04
CA ASN A 271 -6.30 28.29 -20.49
C ASN A 271 -5.25 27.19 -20.78
N THR A 272 -5.46 25.99 -20.25
CA THR A 272 -4.59 24.82 -20.46
C THR A 272 -4.73 24.16 -21.83
N GLU A 273 -5.77 24.48 -22.60
CA GLU A 273 -6.00 23.91 -23.94
C GLU A 273 -4.79 24.09 -24.86
N LEU A 274 -4.02 25.17 -24.69
CA LEU A 274 -2.86 25.45 -25.53
C LEU A 274 -1.67 24.50 -25.29
N MET A 275 -1.76 23.55 -24.34
CA MET A 275 -0.67 22.62 -23.94
C MET A 275 0.67 23.33 -23.63
N THR A 276 0.59 24.63 -23.41
CA THR A 276 1.71 25.55 -23.32
C THR A 276 1.44 26.44 -22.12
N PRO A 277 2.38 26.59 -21.18
CA PRO A 277 2.19 27.45 -20.03
C PRO A 277 2.00 28.88 -20.53
N CYS A 278 0.96 29.54 -20.02
CA CYS A 278 0.72 30.95 -20.33
C CYS A 278 0.51 31.73 -19.03
N HIS A 279 1.16 32.88 -18.95
CA HIS A 279 1.01 33.83 -17.85
C HIS A 279 0.54 35.16 -18.42
N ARG A 280 -0.65 35.60 -18.00
CA ARG A 280 -1.19 36.93 -18.25
C ARG A 280 -0.78 37.82 -17.09
N CYS A 281 0.08 38.79 -17.36
CA CYS A 281 0.56 39.68 -16.33
C CYS A 281 -0.19 41.03 -16.36
N SER A 282 -0.76 41.44 -15.24
CA SER A 282 -1.47 42.73 -15.08
C SER A 282 -0.53 43.95 -14.99
N HIS A 283 0.76 43.81 -15.28
CA HIS A 283 1.79 44.82 -15.00
C HIS A 283 1.62 46.20 -15.68
N HIS A 284 0.84 46.28 -16.77
CA HIS A 284 0.53 47.55 -17.44
C HIS A 284 -0.57 48.35 -16.72
N SER A 285 -1.42 47.69 -15.92
CA SER A 285 -2.55 48.30 -15.22
C SER A 285 -2.26 48.74 -13.77
N VAL A 286 -1.06 48.44 -13.24
CA VAL A 286 -0.69 48.76 -11.86
C VAL A 286 0.66 49.50 -11.74
N PRO A 287 0.83 50.38 -10.73
CA PRO A 287 2.08 51.10 -10.48
C PRO A 287 3.29 50.15 -10.37
N HIS A 288 4.50 50.63 -10.70
CA HIS A 288 5.72 49.81 -10.77
C HIS A 288 5.99 48.97 -9.50
N HIS A 289 5.66 49.47 -8.31
CA HIS A 289 5.86 48.78 -7.03
C HIS A 289 4.81 47.70 -6.72
N GLN A 290 3.76 47.60 -7.54
CA GLN A 290 2.66 46.63 -7.43
C GLN A 290 2.63 45.66 -8.61
N ARG A 291 3.63 45.72 -9.50
CA ARG A 291 3.71 44.84 -10.67
C ARG A 291 3.98 43.41 -10.23
N HIS A 292 3.18 42.50 -10.77
CA HIS A 292 3.37 41.08 -10.50
C HIS A 292 4.64 40.52 -11.15
N CYS A 293 4.96 40.89 -12.39
CA CYS A 293 6.23 40.58 -13.06
C CYS A 293 6.75 41.83 -13.81
N PHE A 294 8.06 42.04 -13.83
CA PHE A 294 8.71 43.14 -14.57
C PHE A 294 8.89 42.82 -16.04
N ASP A 295 9.30 41.59 -16.36
CA ASP A 295 9.55 41.11 -17.71
C ASP A 295 9.26 39.60 -17.83
N ARG A 296 9.46 39.07 -19.04
CA ARG A 296 9.30 37.64 -19.33
C ARG A 296 10.27 36.78 -18.51
N SER A 297 11.49 37.24 -18.26
CA SER A 297 12.53 36.48 -17.54
C SER A 297 12.11 36.26 -16.08
N GLU A 298 11.58 37.30 -15.44
CA GLU A 298 11.05 37.20 -14.10
C GLU A 298 9.79 36.34 -14.03
N ALA A 299 8.90 36.45 -15.03
CA ALA A 299 7.73 35.57 -15.13
C ALA A 299 8.14 34.10 -15.26
N VAL A 300 9.14 33.77 -16.09
CA VAL A 300 9.71 32.42 -16.19
C VAL A 300 10.24 31.96 -14.84
N ARG A 301 11.02 32.78 -14.14
CA ARG A 301 11.56 32.45 -12.81
C ARG A 301 10.43 32.13 -11.82
N LYS A 302 9.42 33.00 -11.73
CA LYS A 302 8.27 32.83 -10.83
C LYS A 302 7.41 31.63 -11.19
N CYS A 303 7.16 31.37 -12.48
CA CYS A 303 6.46 30.16 -12.94
C CYS A 303 7.22 28.89 -12.53
N VAL A 304 8.55 28.87 -12.70
CA VAL A 304 9.39 27.72 -12.30
C VAL A 304 9.34 27.52 -10.78
N GLU A 305 9.44 28.60 -10.00
CA GLU A 305 9.33 28.55 -8.54
C GLU A 305 7.97 28.04 -8.10
N ALA A 306 6.88 28.58 -8.65
CA ALA A 306 5.52 28.17 -8.32
C ALA A 306 5.26 26.69 -8.68
N LEU A 307 5.69 26.24 -9.86
CA LEU A 307 5.58 24.83 -10.27
C LEU A 307 6.40 23.91 -9.35
N THR A 308 7.62 24.34 -9.01
CA THR A 308 8.52 23.56 -8.14
C THR A 308 7.95 23.46 -6.73
N ASN A 309 7.51 24.58 -6.17
CA ASN A 309 6.93 24.68 -4.84
C ASN A 309 5.59 23.91 -4.73
N MET A 310 4.85 23.80 -5.82
CA MET A 310 3.57 23.08 -5.82
C MET A 310 3.77 21.56 -6.00
N PHE A 311 4.57 21.15 -6.99
CA PHE A 311 4.61 19.74 -7.43
C PHE A 311 5.95 19.03 -7.25
N LEU A 312 7.04 19.75 -7.01
CA LEU A 312 8.41 19.20 -6.99
C LEU A 312 9.12 19.30 -5.63
N ASN A 313 8.42 19.67 -4.56
CA ASN A 313 9.00 19.73 -3.21
C ASN A 313 9.62 18.40 -2.76
N ALA A 314 9.09 17.28 -3.28
CA ALA A 314 9.67 15.96 -3.08
C ALA A 314 9.46 15.13 -4.35
N MET A 315 10.55 14.63 -4.93
CA MET A 315 10.45 13.65 -6.01
C MET A 315 9.81 12.36 -5.47
N PRO A 316 8.82 11.79 -6.17
CA PRO A 316 8.19 10.57 -5.71
C PRO A 316 9.21 9.42 -5.67
N THR A 317 9.15 8.61 -4.62
CA THR A 317 9.96 7.40 -4.52
C THR A 317 9.47 6.35 -5.51
N VAL A 318 10.37 5.51 -6.04
CA VAL A 318 9.99 4.40 -6.91
C VAL A 318 8.95 3.52 -6.22
N PRO A 319 7.78 3.28 -6.84
CA PRO A 319 6.72 2.52 -6.19
C PRO A 319 7.15 1.05 -6.10
N ALA A 320 7.10 0.47 -4.90
CA ALA A 320 7.35 -0.96 -4.77
C ALA A 320 6.07 -1.73 -5.15
N PRO A 321 6.15 -2.87 -5.87
CA PRO A 321 4.98 -3.62 -6.38
C PRO A 321 3.90 -3.98 -5.35
N ASN A 322 4.24 -3.93 -4.06
CA ASN A 322 3.37 -4.31 -2.95
C ASN A 322 3.08 -3.15 -1.97
N LYS A 323 3.63 -1.95 -2.22
CA LYS A 323 3.51 -0.80 -1.31
C LYS A 323 2.69 0.31 -1.96
N TRP A 324 1.38 0.21 -1.81
CA TRP A 324 0.39 1.14 -2.36
C TRP A 324 0.65 2.59 -1.91
N THR A 325 1.15 2.79 -0.69
CA THR A 325 1.53 4.12 -0.17
C THR A 325 2.63 4.81 -0.97
N THR A 326 3.53 4.05 -1.59
CA THR A 326 4.60 4.62 -2.45
C THR A 326 4.12 4.94 -3.86
N LEU A 327 2.97 4.40 -4.26
CA LEU A 327 2.37 4.67 -5.57
C LEU A 327 1.67 6.03 -5.59
N TYR A 328 1.09 6.48 -4.47
CA TYR A 328 0.33 7.74 -4.39
C TYR A 328 1.12 8.97 -4.84
N PRO A 329 2.34 9.24 -4.34
CA PRO A 329 3.12 10.39 -4.81
C PRO A 329 3.48 10.28 -6.30
N CYS A 330 3.68 9.07 -6.82
CA CYS A 330 3.93 8.86 -8.25
C CYS A 330 2.71 9.20 -9.10
N LEU A 331 1.52 8.79 -8.66
CA LEU A 331 0.26 9.10 -9.33
C LEU A 331 0.01 10.61 -9.32
N ASP A 332 0.23 11.28 -8.20
CA ASP A 332 0.03 12.74 -8.10
C ASP A 332 1.02 13.50 -8.99
N PHE A 333 2.27 13.07 -9.02
CA PHE A 333 3.30 13.65 -9.88
C PHE A 333 2.96 13.49 -11.37
N CYS A 334 2.57 12.29 -11.81
CA CYS A 334 2.17 12.05 -13.19
C CYS A 334 0.83 12.73 -13.55
N LEU A 335 -0.11 12.78 -12.60
CA LEU A 335 -1.39 13.47 -12.76
C LEU A 335 -1.15 14.98 -12.98
N ALA A 336 -0.38 15.62 -12.09
CA ALA A 336 0.01 17.01 -12.25
C ALA A 336 0.80 17.24 -13.55
N GLY A 337 1.76 16.35 -13.83
CA GLY A 337 2.57 16.33 -15.04
C GLY A 337 1.79 16.26 -16.34
N SER A 338 0.63 15.61 -16.31
CA SER A 338 -0.22 15.41 -17.48
C SER A 338 -1.35 16.44 -17.59
N ILE A 339 -1.81 17.04 -16.49
CA ILE A 339 -2.91 18.03 -16.49
C ILE A 339 -2.37 19.44 -16.68
N VAL A 340 -1.27 19.80 -16.00
CA VAL A 340 -0.72 21.16 -16.07
C VAL A 340 0.07 21.29 -17.37
N HIS A 341 -0.59 21.70 -18.45
CA HIS A 341 -0.01 21.92 -19.78
C HIS A 341 0.85 20.75 -20.30
N ALA A 342 0.55 19.51 -19.88
CA ALA A 342 1.37 18.34 -20.17
C ALA A 342 2.88 18.58 -19.98
N TRP A 343 3.27 19.29 -18.90
CA TRP A 343 4.66 19.73 -18.70
C TRP A 343 5.63 18.57 -18.55
N LEU A 344 5.20 17.45 -17.97
CA LEU A 344 6.11 16.35 -17.62
C LEU A 344 6.73 15.69 -18.87
N PRO A 345 5.96 15.27 -19.89
CA PRO A 345 6.54 14.80 -21.15
C PRO A 345 7.52 15.78 -21.80
N GLN A 346 7.17 17.08 -21.80
CA GLN A 346 7.98 18.12 -22.44
C GLN A 346 9.28 18.39 -21.67
N ALA A 347 9.19 18.54 -20.34
CA ALA A 347 10.33 18.72 -19.47
C ALA A 347 11.25 17.49 -19.49
N PHE A 348 10.67 16.28 -19.56
CA PHE A 348 11.43 15.04 -19.74
C PHE A 348 12.17 15.05 -21.07
N GLN A 349 11.49 15.36 -22.18
CA GLN A 349 12.13 15.44 -23.49
C GLN A 349 13.26 16.49 -23.52
N ALA A 350 13.03 17.68 -22.95
CA ALA A 350 14.04 18.74 -22.88
C ALA A 350 15.24 18.33 -22.02
N ALA A 351 15.01 17.67 -20.88
CA ALA A 351 16.08 17.21 -19.98
C ALA A 351 17.00 16.15 -20.63
N TYR A 352 16.48 15.42 -21.62
CA TYR A 352 17.18 14.34 -22.30
C TYR A 352 17.41 14.61 -23.80
N ALA A 353 17.18 15.83 -24.29
CA ALA A 353 17.30 16.18 -25.70
C ALA A 353 18.72 15.95 -26.24
N ASP A 354 19.73 16.24 -25.42
CA ASP A 354 21.15 16.08 -25.76
C ASP A 354 21.65 14.63 -25.63
N MET A 355 20.81 13.70 -25.15
CA MET A 355 21.17 12.28 -25.05
C MET A 355 20.99 11.58 -26.39
N ALA A 356 22.06 11.54 -27.19
CA ALA A 356 22.12 10.70 -28.38
C ALA A 356 22.51 9.26 -28.00
N PHE A 357 21.59 8.30 -28.23
CA PHE A 357 21.91 6.87 -28.14
C PHE A 357 22.21 6.35 -29.55
N LYS A 358 23.48 6.02 -29.82
CA LYS A 358 23.82 5.30 -31.04
C LYS A 358 23.48 3.82 -30.85
N GLU A 359 22.62 3.27 -31.72
CA GLU A 359 22.44 1.83 -31.82
C GLU A 359 23.75 1.22 -32.36
N PHE A 360 24.22 0.17 -31.70
CA PHE A 360 25.45 -0.51 -32.08
C PHE A 360 25.18 -1.49 -33.22
N SER A 361 26.09 -1.54 -34.20
CA SER A 361 26.02 -2.50 -35.30
C SER A 361 26.55 -3.85 -34.84
N GLU A 362 26.06 -4.96 -35.41
CA GLU A 362 26.58 -6.31 -35.10
C GLU A 362 28.08 -6.46 -35.42
N ALA A 363 28.65 -5.59 -36.26
CA ALA A 363 30.07 -5.58 -36.61
C ALA A 363 30.99 -5.23 -35.42
N ASP A 364 30.46 -4.59 -34.37
CA ASP A 364 31.21 -4.20 -33.17
C ASP A 364 31.31 -5.32 -32.12
N ALA A 365 30.78 -6.52 -32.40
CA ALA A 365 30.78 -7.68 -31.51
C ALA A 365 32.18 -8.24 -31.19
N THR A 366 33.22 -7.77 -31.90
CA THR A 366 34.63 -8.11 -31.64
C THR A 366 35.30 -7.20 -30.60
N ALA A 367 34.59 -6.19 -30.10
CA ALA A 367 35.11 -5.25 -29.11
C ALA A 367 35.31 -5.88 -27.71
N ASP A 368 36.22 -5.30 -26.93
CA ASP A 368 36.53 -5.69 -25.53
C ASP A 368 35.24 -5.96 -24.74
N PRO A 369 35.10 -7.11 -24.05
CA PRO A 369 33.94 -7.43 -23.22
C PRO A 369 33.52 -6.34 -22.23
N ARG A 370 34.45 -5.53 -21.71
CA ARG A 370 34.14 -4.37 -20.85
C ARG A 370 33.52 -3.21 -21.61
N LEU A 371 33.93 -3.02 -22.85
CA LEU A 371 33.30 -2.08 -23.78
C LEU A 371 31.90 -2.60 -24.13
N VAL A 372 31.75 -3.88 -24.51
CA VAL A 372 30.45 -4.51 -24.79
C VAL A 372 29.50 -4.42 -23.58
N GLU A 373 30.00 -4.57 -22.35
CA GLU A 373 29.20 -4.39 -21.13
C GLU A 373 28.74 -2.92 -21.00
N SER A 374 29.66 -1.95 -21.09
CA SER A 374 29.36 -0.51 -21.06
C SER A 374 28.41 -0.07 -22.19
N LEU A 375 28.54 -0.68 -23.36
CA LEU A 375 27.71 -0.44 -24.55
C LEU A 375 26.32 -1.08 -24.39
N SER A 376 26.25 -2.26 -23.77
CA SER A 376 24.99 -2.89 -23.37
C SER A 376 24.27 -2.05 -22.31
N PHE A 377 25.00 -1.40 -21.40
CA PHE A 377 24.43 -0.43 -20.44
C PHE A 377 23.87 0.82 -21.14
N HIS A 378 24.58 1.39 -22.13
CA HIS A 378 24.04 2.47 -22.96
C HIS A 378 22.78 2.05 -23.72
N ALA A 379 22.73 0.81 -24.23
CA ALA A 379 21.54 0.26 -24.87
C ALA A 379 20.36 0.08 -23.90
N VAL A 380 20.59 -0.38 -22.67
CA VAL A 380 19.56 -0.51 -21.62
C VAL A 380 19.04 0.86 -21.18
N ASN A 381 19.93 1.85 -21.01
CA ASN A 381 19.57 3.23 -20.69
C ASN A 381 18.79 3.88 -21.84
N GLY A 382 19.18 3.61 -23.09
CA GLY A 382 18.43 4.01 -24.28
C GLY A 382 17.03 3.39 -24.31
N ARG A 383 16.89 2.10 -23.97
CA ARG A 383 15.58 1.42 -23.87
C ARG A 383 14.71 1.99 -22.74
N ARG A 384 15.29 2.30 -21.58
CA ARG A 384 14.54 2.89 -20.46
C ARG A 384 14.10 4.31 -20.76
N LEU A 385 14.99 5.15 -21.29
CA LEU A 385 14.63 6.49 -21.73
C LEU A 385 13.54 6.42 -22.80
N LYS A 386 13.71 5.56 -23.81
CA LYS A 386 12.72 5.33 -24.87
C LYS A 386 11.39 4.88 -24.29
N SER A 387 11.38 3.87 -23.41
CA SER A 387 10.16 3.38 -22.76
C SER A 387 9.46 4.46 -21.93
N SER A 388 10.21 5.25 -21.15
CA SER A 388 9.67 6.37 -20.38
C SER A 388 9.13 7.47 -21.29
N LYS A 389 9.84 7.79 -22.37
CA LYS A 389 9.39 8.76 -23.38
C LYS A 389 8.12 8.27 -24.06
N ASP A 390 8.07 7.00 -24.47
CA ASP A 390 6.93 6.35 -25.10
C ASP A 390 5.73 6.34 -24.13
N PHE A 391 5.96 6.01 -22.86
CA PHE A 391 4.93 6.05 -21.81
C PHE A 391 4.37 7.46 -21.57
N LEU A 392 5.25 8.46 -21.47
CA LEU A 392 4.86 9.86 -21.25
C LEU A 392 4.15 10.45 -22.48
N ALA A 393 4.56 10.06 -23.69
CA ALA A 393 3.93 10.49 -24.94
C ALA A 393 2.63 9.74 -25.25
N ASN A 394 2.43 8.55 -24.68
CA ASN A 394 1.25 7.74 -24.93
C ASN A 394 0.02 8.28 -24.16
N VAL A 395 -0.89 8.91 -24.90
CA VAL A 395 -2.12 9.53 -24.35
C VAL A 395 -2.98 8.53 -23.58
N ASP A 396 -3.09 7.27 -24.04
CA ASP A 396 -3.86 6.25 -23.35
C ASP A 396 -3.23 5.86 -22.01
N SER A 397 -1.91 5.79 -21.95
CA SER A 397 -1.15 5.48 -20.73
C SER A 397 -1.31 6.60 -19.71
N GLN A 398 -1.19 7.85 -20.15
CA GLN A 398 -1.45 9.02 -19.30
C GLN A 398 -2.90 9.01 -18.80
N TRP A 399 -3.88 8.77 -19.68
CA TRP A 399 -5.29 8.70 -19.30
C TRP A 399 -5.55 7.58 -18.28
N ILE A 400 -4.95 6.39 -18.44
CA ILE A 400 -5.06 5.29 -17.48
C ILE A 400 -4.45 5.69 -16.13
N VAL A 401 -3.32 6.39 -16.11
CA VAL A 401 -2.70 6.90 -14.87
C VAL A 401 -3.64 7.87 -14.15
N ARG A 402 -4.31 8.78 -14.88
CA ARG A 402 -5.29 9.68 -14.28
C ARG A 402 -6.49 8.93 -13.71
N LEU A 403 -7.01 7.96 -14.45
CA LEU A 403 -8.09 7.09 -13.98
C LEU A 403 -7.67 6.29 -12.73
N LEU A 404 -6.44 5.79 -12.69
CA LEU A 404 -5.90 5.09 -11.54
C LEU A 404 -5.74 6.03 -10.34
N ALA A 405 -5.25 7.26 -10.53
CA ALA A 405 -5.16 8.26 -9.47
C ALA A 405 -6.52 8.51 -8.81
N LEU A 406 -7.56 8.73 -9.62
CA LEU A 406 -8.92 8.92 -9.14
C LEU A 406 -9.49 7.68 -8.44
N ALA A 407 -9.34 6.51 -9.06
CA ALA A 407 -9.84 5.26 -8.46
C ALA A 407 -9.13 4.92 -7.15
N MET A 408 -7.91 5.40 -6.94
CA MET A 408 -7.14 5.16 -5.72
C MET A 408 -7.40 6.18 -4.60
N GLU A 409 -8.09 7.29 -4.87
CA GLU A 409 -8.37 8.36 -3.89
C GLU A 409 -9.10 7.81 -2.64
N PRO A 410 -10.22 7.06 -2.74
CA PRO A 410 -10.90 6.56 -1.53
C PRO A 410 -10.04 5.58 -0.73
N THR A 411 -9.23 4.75 -1.40
CA THR A 411 -8.33 3.82 -0.71
C THR A 411 -7.21 4.57 0.00
N ARG A 412 -6.72 5.67 -0.56
CA ARG A 412 -5.74 6.54 0.09
C ARG A 412 -6.30 7.11 1.39
N VAL A 413 -7.52 7.65 1.36
CA VAL A 413 -8.22 8.16 2.55
C VAL A 413 -8.30 7.10 3.63
N LEU A 414 -8.73 5.88 3.27
CA LEU A 414 -8.79 4.77 4.21
C LEU A 414 -7.42 4.45 4.81
N ILE A 415 -6.36 4.38 4.00
CA ILE A 415 -5.01 4.08 4.50
C ILE A 415 -4.53 5.14 5.51
N TYR A 416 -4.69 6.42 5.20
CA TYR A 416 -4.29 7.48 6.13
C TYR A 416 -5.14 7.51 7.40
N TYR A 417 -6.42 7.16 7.31
CA TYR A 417 -7.26 6.95 8.49
C TYR A 417 -6.73 5.78 9.35
N TRP A 418 -6.34 4.64 8.75
CA TRP A 418 -5.75 3.53 9.51
C TRP A 418 -4.39 3.91 10.13
N LEU A 419 -3.62 4.76 9.46
CA LEU A 419 -2.39 5.32 10.02
C LEU A 419 -2.67 6.31 11.16
N SER A 420 -3.74 7.10 11.10
CA SER A 420 -4.13 8.00 12.19
C SER A 420 -4.55 7.24 13.44
N CYS A 421 -5.17 6.07 13.27
CA CYS A 421 -5.58 5.23 14.39
C CYS A 421 -4.40 4.74 15.26
N LEU A 422 -3.16 4.70 14.73
CA LEU A 422 -1.96 4.35 15.50
C LEU A 422 -1.62 5.38 16.60
N GLY A 423 -1.98 6.66 16.41
CA GLY A 423 -1.64 7.74 17.35
C GLY A 423 -2.70 8.01 18.41
N VAL A 424 -3.91 7.48 18.24
CA VAL A 424 -5.10 7.79 19.07
C VAL A 424 -5.33 6.75 20.17
N SER A 425 -4.60 5.64 20.16
CA SER A 425 -4.75 4.57 21.14
C SER A 425 -4.49 5.11 22.57
N PHE A 426 -5.54 5.09 23.39
CA PHE A 426 -5.57 5.39 24.83
C PHE A 426 -5.75 6.85 25.28
N GLN A 427 -6.24 7.76 24.43
CA GLN A 427 -6.75 9.02 24.97
C GLN A 427 -8.07 8.79 25.72
N PHE A 428 -8.02 8.94 27.05
CA PHE A 428 -9.18 8.74 27.93
C PHE A 428 -10.31 9.72 27.55
N GLY A 429 -11.50 9.18 27.27
CA GLY A 429 -12.70 9.97 26.95
C GLY A 429 -12.97 10.17 25.46
N GLU A 430 -12.07 9.79 24.55
CA GLU A 430 -12.40 9.82 23.12
C GLU A 430 -13.28 8.64 22.69
N ARG A 431 -14.26 8.90 21.81
CA ARG A 431 -15.10 7.87 21.20
C ARG A 431 -14.23 6.88 20.39
N PRO A 432 -14.23 5.57 20.72
CA PRO A 432 -13.42 4.56 20.04
C PRO A 432 -13.52 4.59 18.51
N ALA A 433 -12.40 4.30 17.82
CA ALA A 433 -12.34 4.31 16.36
C ALA A 433 -13.35 3.35 15.72
N LEU A 434 -13.56 2.16 16.33
CA LEU A 434 -14.53 1.20 15.85
C LEU A 434 -15.95 1.78 15.75
N PHE A 435 -16.37 2.57 16.74
CA PHE A 435 -17.70 3.18 16.73
C PHE A 435 -17.87 4.16 15.58
N LYS A 436 -16.83 4.94 15.28
CA LYS A 436 -16.82 5.86 14.13
C LYS A 436 -16.96 5.10 12.81
N LEU A 437 -16.42 3.87 12.70
CA LEU A 437 -16.51 3.06 11.49
C LEU A 437 -17.84 2.35 11.28
N ILE A 438 -18.49 1.93 12.37
CA ILE A 438 -19.77 1.24 12.27
C ILE A 438 -20.92 2.24 12.08
N ASP A 439 -20.81 3.45 12.65
CA ASP A 439 -21.79 4.52 12.48
C ASP A 439 -21.76 5.08 11.04
N PRO A 440 -22.80 4.86 10.22
CA PRO A 440 -22.78 5.25 8.81
C PRO A 440 -22.61 6.75 8.58
N ARG A 441 -22.91 7.59 9.58
CA ARG A 441 -22.84 9.05 9.49
C ARG A 441 -21.40 9.59 9.50
N CYS A 442 -20.49 8.88 10.16
CA CYS A 442 -19.09 9.29 10.31
C CYS A 442 -18.09 8.22 9.88
N SER A 443 -18.56 7.11 9.32
CA SER A 443 -17.74 6.03 8.80
C SER A 443 -16.99 6.46 7.55
N VAL A 444 -15.66 6.54 7.64
CA VAL A 444 -14.77 6.78 6.49
C VAL A 444 -14.93 5.68 5.42
N VAL A 445 -15.37 4.48 5.80
CA VAL A 445 -15.68 3.39 4.86
C VAL A 445 -16.95 3.72 4.07
N CYS A 446 -17.97 4.26 4.72
CA CYS A 446 -19.18 4.74 4.05
C CYS A 446 -18.88 5.95 3.16
N GLU A 447 -18.08 6.90 3.64
CA GLU A 447 -17.61 8.05 2.85
C GLU A 447 -16.87 7.60 1.58
N ALA A 448 -15.95 6.63 1.69
CA ALA A 448 -15.26 6.07 0.54
C ALA A 448 -16.22 5.43 -0.48
N LEU A 449 -17.25 4.71 -0.03
CA LEU A 449 -18.27 4.12 -0.90
C LEU A 449 -19.20 5.17 -1.53
N GLN A 450 -19.55 6.21 -0.78
CA GLN A 450 -20.32 7.35 -1.27
C GLN A 450 -19.54 8.11 -2.34
N HIS A 451 -18.22 8.29 -2.15
CA HIS A 451 -17.36 8.89 -3.16
C HIS A 451 -17.37 8.09 -4.46
N TYR A 452 -17.15 6.76 -4.40
CA TYR A 452 -17.27 5.92 -5.61
C TYR A 452 -18.66 6.02 -6.25
N SER A 453 -19.73 6.08 -5.44
CA SER A 453 -21.10 6.19 -5.93
C SER A 453 -21.33 7.53 -6.64
N ALA A 454 -20.84 8.63 -6.07
CA ALA A 454 -20.93 9.96 -6.67
C ALA A 454 -20.24 10.00 -8.05
N LEU A 455 -19.06 9.38 -8.18
CA LEU A 455 -18.38 9.26 -9.46
C LEU A 455 -19.13 8.37 -10.46
N LEU A 456 -19.66 7.23 -10.01
CA LEU A 456 -20.38 6.27 -10.87
C LEU A 456 -21.74 6.77 -11.37
N LEU A 457 -22.39 7.65 -10.59
CA LEU A 457 -23.71 8.20 -10.84
C LEU A 457 -23.69 9.63 -11.40
N SER A 458 -22.51 10.23 -11.54
CA SER A 458 -22.37 11.56 -12.14
C SER A 458 -22.85 11.57 -13.59
N GLN A 459 -23.81 12.43 -13.90
CA GLN A 459 -24.35 12.62 -15.25
C GLN A 459 -23.64 13.74 -16.01
N SER A 460 -23.17 14.76 -15.28
CA SER A 460 -22.48 15.92 -15.83
C SER A 460 -20.98 15.70 -16.02
N GLY A 461 -20.41 14.67 -15.39
CA GLY A 461 -18.96 14.45 -15.37
C GLY A 461 -18.19 15.52 -14.61
N THR A 462 -18.86 16.33 -13.80
CA THR A 462 -18.24 17.43 -13.03
C THR A 462 -17.47 16.92 -11.81
N GLY A 463 -16.65 17.79 -11.21
CA GLY A 463 -15.79 17.44 -10.09
C GLY A 463 -14.67 16.52 -10.54
N ARG A 464 -14.30 15.52 -9.74
CA ARG A 464 -13.09 14.69 -10.00
C ARG A 464 -13.05 14.01 -11.36
N LEU A 465 -14.20 13.74 -11.98
CA LEU A 465 -14.26 13.19 -13.33
C LEU A 465 -13.71 14.16 -14.40
N GLU A 466 -13.71 15.47 -14.15
CA GLU A 466 -13.13 16.48 -15.03
C GLU A 466 -11.66 16.20 -15.32
N LEU A 467 -10.92 15.64 -14.35
CA LEU A 467 -9.51 15.22 -14.53
C LEU A 467 -9.32 14.19 -15.66
N LEU A 468 -10.38 13.49 -16.08
CA LEU A 468 -10.32 12.43 -17.08
C LEU A 468 -10.70 12.88 -18.49
N TRP A 469 -11.63 13.83 -18.62
CA TRP A 469 -12.22 14.19 -19.91
C TRP A 469 -11.96 15.63 -20.33
N SER A 470 -11.88 16.59 -19.39
CA SER A 470 -11.76 18.02 -19.73
C SER A 470 -10.42 18.36 -20.39
N SER A 471 -9.39 17.55 -20.15
CA SER A 471 -8.08 17.68 -20.80
C SER A 471 -8.03 17.20 -22.27
N ILE A 472 -9.17 16.80 -22.85
CA ILE A 472 -9.25 16.16 -24.18
C ILE A 472 -10.26 16.94 -25.04
N ASP A 473 -10.04 18.22 -25.36
CA ASP A 473 -10.80 19.03 -26.34
C ASP A 473 -12.34 18.90 -26.37
N PHE A 474 -12.96 18.38 -25.30
CA PHE A 474 -14.39 18.10 -25.24
C PHE A 474 -15.06 19.24 -24.49
N ALA A 475 -16.06 19.86 -25.13
CA ALA A 475 -16.82 20.93 -24.51
C ALA A 475 -17.65 20.43 -23.30
N ASN A 476 -18.04 19.15 -23.29
CA ASN A 476 -18.81 18.56 -22.20
C ASN A 476 -18.61 17.04 -22.09
N TYR A 477 -19.01 16.50 -20.93
CA TYR A 477 -18.87 15.07 -20.63
C TYR A 477 -19.71 14.15 -21.52
N LYS A 478 -20.86 14.64 -22.03
CA LYS A 478 -21.73 13.84 -22.90
C LYS A 478 -21.03 13.53 -24.23
N ASP A 479 -20.34 14.52 -24.80
CA ASP A 479 -19.56 14.35 -26.03
C ASP A 479 -18.40 13.38 -25.83
N PHE A 480 -17.68 13.49 -24.71
CA PHE A 480 -16.66 12.50 -24.32
C PHE A 480 -17.25 11.08 -24.26
N CYS A 481 -18.43 10.94 -23.65
CA CYS A 481 -19.08 9.64 -23.50
C CYS A 481 -19.54 9.05 -24.84
N ALA A 482 -20.01 9.89 -25.76
CA ALA A 482 -20.44 9.47 -27.09
C ALA A 482 -19.24 9.02 -27.95
N ILE A 483 -18.11 9.73 -27.85
CA ILE A 483 -16.92 9.48 -28.67
C ILE A 483 -16.06 8.35 -28.11
N PHE A 484 -15.94 8.23 -26.78
CA PHE A 484 -15.09 7.23 -26.12
C PHE A 484 -15.86 6.26 -25.19
N PRO A 485 -16.81 5.46 -25.72
CA PRO A 485 -17.61 4.55 -24.90
C PRO A 485 -16.77 3.48 -24.19
N GLU A 486 -15.64 3.06 -24.75
CA GLU A 486 -14.73 2.10 -24.10
C GLU A 486 -14.04 2.71 -22.87
N ARG A 487 -13.67 4.00 -22.92
CA ARG A 487 -13.10 4.70 -21.76
C ARG A 487 -14.14 4.85 -20.66
N CYS A 488 -15.39 5.16 -20.99
CA CYS A 488 -16.50 5.17 -20.03
C CYS A 488 -16.70 3.81 -19.37
N ARG A 489 -16.62 2.71 -20.13
CA ARG A 489 -16.68 1.35 -19.57
C ARG A 489 -15.49 1.07 -18.65
N ALA A 490 -14.28 1.49 -19.01
CA ALA A 490 -13.10 1.34 -18.17
C ALA A 490 -13.22 2.13 -16.86
N ILE A 491 -13.68 3.38 -16.91
CA ILE A 491 -13.98 4.21 -15.72
C ILE A 491 -14.93 3.45 -14.80
N ARG A 492 -16.10 3.05 -15.30
CA ARG A 492 -17.10 2.33 -14.50
C ARG A 492 -16.54 1.05 -13.90
N ARG A 493 -15.84 0.23 -14.68
CA ARG A 493 -15.27 -1.04 -14.21
C ARG A 493 -14.25 -0.84 -13.10
N LEU A 494 -13.35 0.13 -13.25
CA LEU A 494 -12.32 0.37 -12.24
C LEU A 494 -12.91 0.96 -10.95
N LEU A 495 -13.85 1.90 -11.05
CA LEU A 495 -14.52 2.47 -9.88
C LEU A 495 -15.39 1.44 -9.16
N MET A 496 -16.12 0.59 -9.89
CA MET A 496 -16.85 -0.54 -9.30
C MET A 496 -15.92 -1.57 -8.65
N LEU A 497 -14.74 -1.81 -9.23
CA LEU A 497 -13.74 -2.68 -8.63
C LEU A 497 -13.25 -2.11 -7.29
N GLY A 498 -12.96 -0.79 -7.24
CA GLY A 498 -12.61 -0.08 -6.02
C GLY A 498 -13.72 -0.13 -4.96
N ALA A 499 -14.96 0.16 -5.35
CA ALA A 499 -16.13 0.07 -4.47
C ALA A 499 -16.35 -1.35 -3.94
N ALA A 500 -16.28 -2.38 -4.79
CA ALA A 500 -16.41 -3.77 -4.39
C ALA A 500 -15.30 -4.20 -3.42
N TRP A 501 -14.08 -3.71 -3.64
CA TRP A 501 -12.95 -3.93 -2.73
C TRP A 501 -13.24 -3.36 -1.34
N VAL A 502 -13.62 -2.08 -1.26
CA VAL A 502 -13.94 -1.41 0.01
C VAL A 502 -15.14 -2.08 0.68
N PHE A 503 -16.21 -2.32 -0.06
CA PHE A 503 -17.43 -2.93 0.45
C PHE A 503 -17.15 -4.30 1.05
N ARG A 504 -16.44 -5.17 0.32
CA ARG A 504 -16.24 -6.54 0.78
C ARG A 504 -15.23 -6.65 1.92
N ARG A 505 -14.14 -5.87 1.86
CA ARG A 505 -13.05 -5.98 2.84
C ARG A 505 -13.31 -5.21 4.13
N HIS A 506 -14.03 -4.10 4.03
CA HIS A 506 -14.27 -3.21 5.17
C HIS A 506 -15.74 -3.21 5.55
N PHE A 507 -16.63 -2.77 4.65
CA PHE A 507 -18.04 -2.53 5.02
C PHE A 507 -18.75 -3.79 5.54
N VAL A 508 -18.72 -4.89 4.78
CA VAL A 508 -19.37 -6.16 5.17
C VAL A 508 -18.80 -6.71 6.47
N TYR A 509 -17.51 -6.51 6.69
CA TYR A 509 -16.83 -7.02 7.87
C TYR A 509 -17.20 -6.21 9.12
N PHE A 510 -17.12 -4.87 9.05
CA PHE A 510 -17.51 -3.98 10.15
C PHE A 510 -19.01 -4.07 10.47
N ASN A 511 -19.84 -4.37 9.47
CA ASN A 511 -21.28 -4.63 9.65
C ASN A 511 -21.62 -6.11 9.91
N SER A 512 -20.62 -6.96 10.17
CA SER A 512 -20.89 -8.33 10.61
C SER A 512 -21.50 -8.32 12.01
N ASP A 513 -22.33 -9.32 12.32
CA ASP A 513 -23.04 -9.41 13.60
C ASP A 513 -22.08 -9.31 14.82
N HIS A 514 -20.84 -9.78 14.69
CA HIS A 514 -19.83 -9.72 15.76
C HIS A 514 -19.38 -8.30 16.11
N LEU A 515 -19.18 -7.46 15.09
CA LEU A 515 -18.72 -6.09 15.29
C LEU A 515 -19.88 -5.12 15.45
N ALA A 516 -20.99 -5.36 14.76
CA ALA A 516 -22.21 -4.58 14.91
C ALA A 516 -22.74 -4.60 16.35
N LEU A 517 -22.56 -5.71 17.08
CA LEU A 517 -22.88 -5.80 18.51
C LEU A 517 -22.20 -4.72 19.36
N MET A 518 -20.99 -4.29 18.98
CA MET A 518 -20.25 -3.26 19.71
C MET A 518 -20.99 -1.92 19.74
N MET A 519 -21.87 -1.66 18.76
CA MET A 519 -22.70 -0.44 18.74
C MET A 519 -23.55 -0.28 20.00
N CYS A 520 -23.94 -1.37 20.67
CA CYS A 520 -24.72 -1.29 21.91
C CYS A 520 -23.93 -0.65 23.06
N GLY A 521 -22.60 -0.73 23.02
CA GLY A 521 -21.69 -0.04 23.95
C GLY A 521 -21.52 1.45 23.67
N ASP A 522 -21.85 1.92 22.47
CA ASP A 522 -21.64 3.30 22.04
C ASP A 522 -22.75 4.23 22.52
N LYS A 523 -22.39 5.20 23.36
CA LYS A 523 -23.32 6.21 23.91
C LYS A 523 -23.84 7.17 22.83
N ASP A 524 -23.08 7.36 21.76
CA ASP A 524 -23.39 8.31 20.68
C ASP A 524 -23.93 7.60 19.41
N SER A 525 -24.27 6.31 19.54
CA SER A 525 -24.82 5.52 18.45
C SER A 525 -26.11 6.14 17.90
N HIS A 526 -26.27 6.10 16.57
CA HIS A 526 -27.48 6.61 15.94
C HIS A 526 -28.70 5.78 16.37
N ALA A 527 -29.74 6.45 16.88
CA ALA A 527 -30.90 5.79 17.49
C ALA A 527 -31.60 4.80 16.54
N GLU A 528 -31.77 5.16 15.25
CA GLU A 528 -32.42 4.27 14.29
C GLU A 528 -31.56 3.06 13.92
N THR A 529 -30.24 3.25 13.81
CA THR A 529 -29.31 2.17 13.48
C THR A 529 -29.23 1.18 14.62
N LEU A 530 -29.12 1.69 15.86
CA LEU A 530 -29.16 0.88 17.07
C LEU A 530 -30.50 0.13 17.18
N LYS A 531 -31.64 0.83 17.03
CA LYS A 531 -32.98 0.21 17.05
C LYS A 531 -33.12 -0.89 16.01
N THR A 532 -32.60 -0.68 14.80
CA THR A 532 -32.62 -1.67 13.72
C THR A 532 -31.80 -2.90 14.09
N PHE A 533 -30.58 -2.71 14.60
CA PHE A 533 -29.73 -3.80 15.07
C PHE A 533 -30.38 -4.59 16.21
N LEU A 534 -30.92 -3.91 17.23
CA LEU A 534 -31.61 -4.53 18.35
C LEU A 534 -32.85 -5.31 17.91
N GLY A 535 -33.59 -4.78 16.92
CA GLY A 535 -34.69 -5.50 16.28
C GLY A 535 -34.21 -6.82 15.64
N PHE A 536 -33.12 -6.79 14.87
CA PHE A 536 -32.53 -8.02 14.33
C PHE A 536 -32.00 -8.97 15.41
N TRP A 537 -31.42 -8.43 16.48
CA TRP A 537 -30.93 -9.21 17.61
C TRP A 537 -32.04 -10.02 18.26
N GLU A 538 -33.21 -9.45 18.51
CA GLU A 538 -34.32 -10.18 19.13
C GLU A 538 -34.86 -11.33 18.27
N HIS A 539 -34.86 -11.17 16.95
CA HIS A 539 -35.42 -12.19 16.06
C HIS A 539 -34.43 -13.33 15.73
N LYS A 540 -33.12 -13.11 15.92
CA LYS A 540 -32.10 -14.12 15.60
C LYS A 540 -31.85 -15.06 16.78
N ASN A 541 -31.93 -16.36 16.51
CA ASN A 541 -31.51 -17.41 17.45
C ASN A 541 -29.98 -17.50 17.51
N HIS A 542 -29.44 -18.08 18.60
CA HIS A 542 -27.99 -18.26 18.77
C HIS A 542 -27.34 -19.05 17.62
N CYS A 543 -28.07 -19.99 17.00
CA CYS A 543 -27.57 -20.79 15.87
C CYS A 543 -27.42 -19.99 14.57
N CYS A 544 -28.01 -18.79 14.48
CA CYS A 544 -27.89 -17.89 13.34
C CYS A 544 -26.60 -17.06 13.39
N PHE A 545 -25.95 -16.96 14.55
CA PHE A 545 -24.70 -16.24 14.71
C PHE A 545 -23.51 -17.18 14.47
N PRO A 546 -22.44 -16.71 13.80
CA PRO A 546 -21.21 -17.48 13.72
C PRO A 546 -20.60 -17.66 15.13
N PRO A 547 -19.74 -18.66 15.35
CA PRO A 547 -19.02 -18.82 16.60
C PRO A 547 -18.31 -17.52 17.04
N GLY A 548 -18.44 -17.16 18.31
CA GLY A 548 -17.85 -15.95 18.90
C GLY A 548 -18.85 -15.18 19.77
N LEU A 549 -18.42 -13.98 20.21
CA LEU A 549 -19.10 -13.21 21.27
C LEU A 549 -20.61 -13.05 21.09
N ALA A 550 -21.07 -12.70 19.88
CA ALA A 550 -22.50 -12.54 19.59
C ALA A 550 -23.31 -13.82 19.82
N ARG A 551 -22.76 -14.99 19.43
CA ARG A 551 -23.41 -16.28 19.69
C ARG A 551 -23.40 -16.61 21.17
N ASP A 552 -22.29 -16.36 21.85
CA ASP A 552 -22.12 -16.67 23.27
C ASP A 552 -23.10 -15.82 24.10
N PHE A 553 -23.24 -14.54 23.78
CA PHE A 553 -24.22 -13.64 24.42
C PHE A 553 -25.65 -14.11 24.21
N LYS A 554 -25.99 -14.57 23.00
CA LYS A 554 -27.31 -15.18 22.75
C LYS A 554 -27.51 -16.50 23.48
N GLN A 555 -26.48 -17.33 23.64
CA GLN A 555 -26.57 -18.58 24.41
C GLN A 555 -26.76 -18.32 25.91
N LEU A 556 -26.20 -17.22 26.42
CA LEU A 556 -26.42 -16.74 27.79
C LEU A 556 -27.83 -16.14 28.01
N GLY A 557 -28.64 -16.02 26.96
CA GLY A 557 -30.00 -15.49 27.06
C GLY A 557 -30.10 -13.97 27.10
N LEU A 558 -29.06 -13.24 26.67
CA LEU A 558 -29.08 -11.77 26.64
C LEU A 558 -30.05 -11.23 25.58
N HIS A 559 -31.02 -10.43 26.04
CA HIS A 559 -31.98 -9.70 25.22
C HIS A 559 -31.42 -8.32 24.82
N ALA A 560 -32.11 -7.64 23.91
CA ALA A 560 -31.72 -6.32 23.39
C ALA A 560 -31.58 -5.28 24.50
N GLY A 561 -32.48 -5.30 25.50
CA GLY A 561 -32.44 -4.38 26.64
C GLY A 561 -31.15 -4.55 27.47
N ASP A 562 -30.71 -5.80 27.65
CA ASP A 562 -29.52 -6.12 28.44
C ASP A 562 -28.24 -5.60 27.78
N LEU A 563 -28.18 -5.58 26.45
CA LEU A 563 -27.02 -5.09 25.70
C LEU A 563 -26.81 -3.59 25.82
N THR A 564 -27.89 -2.82 26.00
CA THR A 564 -27.85 -1.35 26.02
C THR A 564 -27.68 -0.74 27.41
N HIS A 565 -27.65 -1.56 28.45
CA HIS A 565 -27.62 -1.14 29.85
C HIS A 565 -26.60 -1.95 30.68
N GLY A 566 -26.32 -1.47 31.89
CA GLY A 566 -25.50 -2.19 32.88
C GLY A 566 -24.10 -2.61 32.41
N ASN A 567 -23.66 -3.78 32.88
CA ASN A 567 -22.31 -4.30 32.67
C ASN A 567 -22.04 -4.67 31.21
N SER A 568 -23.04 -5.17 30.48
CA SER A 568 -22.91 -5.53 29.06
C SER A 568 -22.56 -4.32 28.20
N LYS A 569 -23.21 -3.17 28.43
CA LYS A 569 -22.87 -1.92 27.73
C LYS A 569 -21.41 -1.51 27.98
N ASN A 570 -21.00 -1.52 29.25
CA ASN A 570 -19.64 -1.13 29.65
C ASN A 570 -18.60 -2.10 29.08
N PHE A 571 -18.88 -3.40 29.08
CA PHE A 571 -18.04 -4.42 28.48
C PHE A 571 -17.87 -4.21 26.97
N LEU A 572 -18.97 -3.99 26.23
CA LEU A 572 -18.92 -3.73 24.79
C LEU A 572 -18.15 -2.44 24.45
N TYR A 573 -18.30 -1.41 25.29
CA TYR A 573 -17.49 -0.19 25.20
C TYR A 573 -16.00 -0.47 25.41
N ALA A 574 -15.65 -1.21 26.46
CA ALA A 574 -14.27 -1.59 26.75
C ALA A 574 -13.67 -2.40 25.60
N MET A 575 -14.40 -3.39 25.09
CA MET A 575 -13.99 -4.19 23.93
C MET A 575 -13.73 -3.33 22.69
N ALA A 576 -14.65 -2.42 22.34
CA ALA A 576 -14.44 -1.49 21.23
C ALA A 576 -13.22 -0.57 21.43
N SER A 577 -12.94 -0.18 22.68
CA SER A 577 -11.79 0.66 23.03
C SER A 577 -10.45 -0.08 22.93
N THR A 578 -10.44 -1.41 23.05
CA THR A 578 -9.21 -2.21 22.86
C THR A 578 -8.82 -2.37 21.39
N LEU A 579 -9.77 -2.19 20.47
CA LEU A 579 -9.53 -2.33 19.04
C LEU A 579 -8.95 -1.03 18.48
N GLN A 580 -7.62 -1.01 18.29
CA GLN A 580 -6.90 0.12 17.73
C GLN A 580 -7.25 0.37 16.26
N LEU A 581 -7.57 -0.68 15.49
CA LEU A 581 -7.87 -0.61 14.06
C LEU A 581 -6.77 0.09 13.25
N SER A 582 -5.54 -0.16 13.67
CA SER A 582 -4.35 0.23 12.93
C SER A 582 -4.30 -0.48 11.58
N ILE A 583 -3.41 -0.01 10.70
CA ILE A 583 -3.15 -0.69 9.43
C ILE A 583 -2.74 -2.17 9.63
N ALA A 584 -2.02 -2.48 10.71
CA ALA A 584 -1.61 -3.84 11.03
C ALA A 584 -2.81 -4.72 11.41
N ASP A 585 -3.75 -4.19 12.19
CA ASP A 585 -5.00 -4.89 12.54
C ASP A 585 -5.82 -5.17 11.28
N VAL A 586 -5.95 -4.17 10.41
CA VAL A 586 -6.67 -4.29 9.13
C VAL A 586 -6.01 -5.33 8.22
N GLU A 587 -4.68 -5.37 8.14
CA GLU A 587 -3.97 -6.38 7.35
C GLU A 587 -4.10 -7.79 7.94
N ALA A 588 -4.04 -7.94 9.26
CA ALA A 588 -4.28 -9.21 9.94
C ALA A 588 -5.69 -9.73 9.65
N MET A 589 -6.70 -8.87 9.76
CA MET A 589 -8.09 -9.17 9.42
C MET A 589 -8.24 -9.56 7.94
N HIS A 590 -7.60 -8.84 7.02
CA HIS A 590 -7.60 -9.20 5.59
C HIS A 590 -6.96 -10.57 5.34
N SER A 591 -5.89 -10.90 6.06
CA SER A 591 -5.21 -12.19 5.94
C SER A 591 -6.12 -13.34 6.37
N GLN A 592 -6.81 -13.18 7.50
CA GLN A 592 -7.79 -14.15 7.98
C GLN A 592 -8.96 -14.32 6.99
N ASN A 593 -9.52 -13.22 6.48
CA ASN A 593 -10.60 -13.27 5.49
C ASN A 593 -10.18 -13.97 4.19
N ARG A 594 -8.92 -13.83 3.75
CA ARG A 594 -8.39 -14.58 2.60
C ARG A 594 -8.32 -16.08 2.87
N ALA A 595 -7.90 -16.48 4.07
CA ALA A 595 -7.85 -17.88 4.46
C ALA A 595 -9.26 -18.52 4.50
N LEU A 596 -10.27 -17.75 4.94
CA LEU A 596 -11.64 -18.24 5.13
C LEU A 596 -12.48 -18.31 3.84
N THR A 597 -12.29 -17.38 2.90
CA THR A 597 -13.23 -17.22 1.77
C THR A 597 -13.02 -18.22 0.62
N GLY A 598 -11.85 -18.87 0.51
CA GLY A 598 -11.54 -19.89 -0.50
C GLY A 598 -11.60 -19.42 -1.98
N ALA A 599 -12.13 -18.23 -2.25
CA ALA A 599 -12.31 -17.63 -3.56
C ALA A 599 -11.33 -16.47 -3.75
N SER A 600 -10.69 -16.39 -4.91
CA SER A 600 -9.80 -15.26 -5.22
C SER A 600 -10.59 -13.95 -5.34
N PHE A 601 -9.98 -12.85 -4.93
CA PHE A 601 -10.56 -11.51 -5.05
C PHE A 601 -11.03 -11.22 -6.48
N ALA A 602 -10.25 -11.63 -7.50
CA ALA A 602 -10.62 -11.48 -8.91
C ALA A 602 -11.98 -12.14 -9.27
N SER A 603 -12.29 -13.31 -8.70
CA SER A 603 -13.56 -14.00 -8.92
C SER A 603 -14.74 -13.22 -8.31
N ILE A 604 -14.53 -12.62 -7.14
CA ILE A 604 -15.54 -11.82 -6.44
C ILE A 604 -15.80 -10.53 -7.20
N SER A 605 -14.73 -9.82 -7.58
CA SER A 605 -14.84 -8.59 -8.37
C SER A 605 -15.52 -8.82 -9.71
N ALA A 606 -15.20 -9.91 -10.40
CA ALA A 606 -15.86 -10.28 -11.64
C ALA A 606 -17.37 -10.51 -11.44
N LYS A 607 -17.79 -11.18 -10.35
CA LYS A 607 -19.22 -11.34 -10.05
C LYS A 607 -19.93 -10.01 -9.83
N PHE A 608 -19.30 -9.10 -9.08
CA PHE A 608 -19.88 -7.77 -8.80
C PHE A 608 -20.03 -6.95 -10.09
N ILE A 609 -18.97 -6.85 -10.89
CA ILE A 609 -18.98 -6.13 -12.17
C ILE A 609 -19.99 -6.74 -13.15
N ASN A 610 -20.07 -8.07 -13.22
CA ASN A 610 -20.98 -8.76 -14.12
C ASN A 610 -22.45 -8.62 -13.70
N ALA A 611 -22.73 -8.62 -12.40
CA ALA A 611 -24.08 -8.40 -11.88
C ALA A 611 -24.59 -6.99 -12.24
N GLU A 612 -23.76 -5.97 -12.03
CA GLU A 612 -24.11 -4.59 -12.40
C GLU A 612 -24.23 -4.41 -13.92
N SER A 613 -23.31 -5.00 -14.69
CA SER A 613 -23.38 -4.99 -16.16
C SER A 613 -24.61 -5.73 -16.70
N LYS A 614 -25.16 -6.68 -15.94
CA LYS A 614 -26.42 -7.35 -16.26
C LYS A 614 -27.60 -6.41 -15.96
N ARG A 615 -27.66 -5.83 -14.77
CA ARG A 615 -28.70 -4.87 -14.36
C ARG A 615 -28.83 -3.71 -15.35
N LEU A 616 -27.72 -3.08 -15.72
CA LEU A 616 -27.73 -1.96 -16.67
C LEU A 616 -28.18 -2.37 -18.08
N ARG A 617 -27.88 -3.60 -18.52
CA ARG A 617 -28.40 -4.13 -19.78
C ARG A 617 -29.91 -4.35 -19.72
N GLU A 618 -30.42 -4.82 -18.59
CA GLU A 618 -31.85 -5.00 -18.36
C GLU A 618 -32.58 -3.64 -18.33
N GLU A 619 -32.02 -2.64 -17.64
CA GLU A 619 -32.55 -1.26 -17.61
C GLU A 619 -32.51 -0.60 -19.00
N ALA A 620 -31.40 -0.73 -19.73
CA ALA A 620 -31.29 -0.20 -21.09
C ALA A 620 -32.27 -0.88 -22.06
N ALA A 621 -32.45 -2.21 -21.96
CA ALA A 621 -33.43 -2.92 -22.74
C ALA A 621 -34.87 -2.48 -22.39
N ALA A 622 -35.17 -2.27 -21.11
CA ALA A 622 -36.47 -1.77 -20.67
C ALA A 622 -36.77 -0.36 -21.21
N LEU A 623 -35.75 0.50 -21.30
CA LEU A 623 -35.86 1.84 -21.89
C LEU A 623 -36.00 1.81 -23.41
N GLN A 624 -35.28 0.92 -24.09
CA GLN A 624 -35.24 0.86 -25.55
C GLN A 624 -36.47 0.21 -26.17
N TYR A 625 -37.04 -0.80 -25.52
CA TYR A 625 -38.18 -1.57 -26.03
C TYR A 625 -39.52 -1.22 -25.37
N GLY A 626 -39.52 -0.32 -24.38
CA GLY A 626 -40.67 -0.06 -23.51
C GLY A 626 -41.03 -1.28 -22.64
N LYS A 627 -41.85 -1.08 -21.61
CA LYS A 627 -42.35 -2.19 -20.77
C LYS A 627 -43.17 -3.21 -21.57
N ASP A 628 -43.70 -2.82 -22.74
CA ASP A 628 -44.63 -3.62 -23.54
C ASP A 628 -43.94 -4.41 -24.67
N GLY A 629 -42.66 -4.15 -24.95
CA GLY A 629 -41.90 -4.84 -26.01
C GLY A 629 -41.19 -6.12 -25.57
N LEU A 630 -41.12 -6.42 -24.27
CA LEU A 630 -40.60 -7.68 -23.74
C LEU A 630 -41.71 -8.76 -23.71
N GLY A 631 -42.35 -8.97 -24.85
CA GLY A 631 -43.22 -10.12 -25.08
C GLY A 631 -42.41 -11.42 -25.05
N ASP A 632 -42.55 -12.18 -23.97
CA ASP A 632 -42.63 -13.65 -23.82
C ASP A 632 -42.06 -14.56 -24.93
N THR A 633 -40.91 -14.21 -25.51
CA THR A 633 -40.15 -15.08 -26.43
C THR A 633 -38.99 -15.79 -25.75
N ALA A 634 -38.82 -15.61 -24.44
CA ALA A 634 -37.98 -16.48 -23.63
C ALA A 634 -38.76 -17.77 -23.30
N GLY A 635 -38.49 -18.81 -24.07
CA GLY A 635 -39.12 -20.13 -23.97
C GLY A 635 -39.30 -20.62 -22.53
N LYS A 636 -40.51 -21.14 -22.29
CA LYS A 636 -40.95 -21.88 -21.10
C LYS A 636 -39.88 -22.86 -20.62
N VAL A 637 -39.13 -22.47 -19.59
CA VAL A 637 -38.45 -23.42 -18.68
C VAL A 637 -39.15 -23.29 -17.33
N GLY A 638 -39.74 -24.40 -16.91
CA GLY A 638 -40.80 -24.50 -15.91
C GLY A 638 -40.64 -23.64 -14.65
N GLN A 639 -41.69 -22.83 -14.41
CA GLN A 639 -41.99 -22.25 -13.12
C GLN A 639 -42.27 -23.36 -12.10
N ASN A 640 -41.38 -23.51 -11.12
CA ASN A 640 -41.75 -23.91 -9.77
C ASN A 640 -41.31 -22.78 -8.83
N GLN A 641 -42.17 -21.76 -8.74
CA GLN A 641 -42.09 -20.71 -7.75
C GLN A 641 -42.95 -21.09 -6.54
N ARG A 642 -42.30 -21.49 -5.44
CA ARG A 642 -42.77 -21.21 -4.08
C ARG A 642 -41.55 -21.00 -3.17
N GLY A 643 -41.57 -19.90 -2.42
CA GLY A 643 -40.68 -19.63 -1.28
C GLY A 643 -39.47 -18.74 -1.59
N GLY A 644 -39.55 -17.47 -1.16
CA GLY A 644 -38.47 -16.48 -1.17
C GLY A 644 -37.35 -16.82 -0.19
N GLY A 645 -36.54 -17.82 -0.55
CA GLY A 645 -35.24 -18.09 0.06
C GLY A 645 -34.13 -17.81 -0.95
N LEU A 646 -33.03 -17.23 -0.47
CA LEU A 646 -31.79 -17.04 -1.23
C LEU A 646 -31.36 -18.38 -1.85
N LYS A 647 -31.69 -18.63 -3.13
CA LYS A 647 -31.15 -19.78 -3.86
C LYS A 647 -29.67 -19.52 -4.07
N VAL A 648 -28.85 -20.05 -3.17
CA VAL A 648 -27.43 -20.29 -3.43
C VAL A 648 -27.37 -21.28 -4.58
N SER A 649 -27.31 -20.76 -5.81
CA SER A 649 -26.88 -21.57 -6.93
C SER A 649 -25.43 -21.93 -6.64
N PHE A 650 -25.20 -23.16 -6.18
CA PHE A 650 -23.86 -23.72 -6.17
C PHE A 650 -23.27 -23.46 -7.54
N ALA A 651 -22.14 -22.75 -7.58
CA ALA A 651 -21.42 -22.53 -8.81
C ALA A 651 -21.34 -23.88 -9.53
N LYS A 652 -21.79 -23.96 -10.79
CA LYS A 652 -21.56 -25.14 -11.65
C LYS A 652 -20.15 -25.59 -11.34
N GLN A 653 -20.01 -26.76 -10.70
CA GLN A 653 -18.72 -27.26 -10.25
C GLN A 653 -17.76 -27.05 -11.41
N LYS A 654 -16.69 -26.28 -11.18
CA LYS A 654 -15.64 -26.11 -12.19
C LYS A 654 -15.34 -27.51 -12.68
N LYS A 655 -15.63 -27.82 -13.95
CA LYS A 655 -15.24 -29.09 -14.55
C LYS A 655 -13.74 -29.21 -14.31
N THR A 656 -13.35 -30.04 -13.37
CA THR A 656 -11.96 -30.21 -12.97
C THR A 656 -11.24 -30.71 -14.22
N THR A 657 -10.14 -30.06 -14.58
CA THR A 657 -9.33 -30.54 -15.69
C THR A 657 -8.86 -31.95 -15.32
N PRO A 658 -9.12 -32.97 -16.17
CA PRO A 658 -8.77 -34.34 -15.85
C PRO A 658 -7.24 -34.40 -15.62
N LYS A 659 -6.83 -34.89 -14.46
CA LYS A 659 -5.43 -35.09 -14.07
C LYS A 659 -5.14 -36.60 -14.06
N GLY A 660 -4.01 -36.99 -14.64
CA GLY A 660 -3.50 -38.34 -14.46
C GLY A 660 -3.09 -38.52 -13.00
N LEU A 661 -3.41 -39.68 -12.44
CA LEU A 661 -3.06 -40.04 -11.06
C LEU A 661 -1.76 -40.85 -11.06
N SER A 662 -0.89 -40.60 -10.10
CA SER A 662 0.28 -41.42 -9.84
C SER A 662 -0.08 -42.77 -9.21
N ALA A 663 0.81 -43.75 -9.29
CA ALA A 663 0.61 -45.08 -8.69
C ALA A 663 0.27 -44.99 -7.18
N LEU A 664 1.00 -44.12 -6.45
CA LEU A 664 0.75 -43.86 -5.04
C LEU A 664 -0.62 -43.24 -4.78
N GLU A 665 -1.11 -42.35 -5.65
CA GLU A 665 -2.45 -41.75 -5.49
C GLU A 665 -3.59 -42.74 -5.80
N ILE A 666 -3.38 -43.64 -6.76
CA ILE A 666 -4.34 -44.72 -7.06
C ILE A 666 -4.37 -45.70 -5.88
N TYR A 667 -3.20 -46.09 -5.39
CA TYR A 667 -3.08 -46.92 -4.20
C TYR A 667 -3.74 -46.26 -2.98
N ARG A 668 -3.48 -44.97 -2.73
CA ARG A 668 -4.12 -44.22 -1.64
C ARG A 668 -5.64 -44.29 -1.68
N LYS A 669 -6.24 -44.18 -2.87
CA LYS A 669 -7.69 -44.31 -3.01
C LYS A 669 -8.18 -45.70 -2.63
N HIS A 670 -7.49 -46.73 -3.10
CA HIS A 670 -7.83 -48.11 -2.77
C HIS A 670 -7.65 -48.40 -1.27
N PHE A 671 -6.53 -47.94 -0.68
CA PHE A 671 -6.25 -48.02 0.75
C PHE A 671 -7.34 -47.35 1.60
N LEU A 672 -7.75 -46.12 1.23
CA LEU A 672 -8.81 -45.39 1.92
C LEU A 672 -10.20 -46.03 1.72
N GLU A 673 -10.45 -46.63 0.56
CA GLU A 673 -11.72 -47.33 0.31
C GLU A 673 -11.84 -48.61 1.14
N VAL A 674 -10.76 -49.39 1.25
CA VAL A 674 -10.72 -50.61 2.07
C VAL A 674 -10.88 -50.25 3.55
N ARG A 675 -10.14 -49.25 4.02
CA ARG A 675 -10.13 -48.89 5.44
C ARG A 675 -11.35 -48.06 5.88
N GLY A 676 -11.86 -47.21 4.98
CA GLY A 676 -13.06 -46.40 5.20
C GLY A 676 -14.34 -47.22 5.37
N ARG A 677 -14.32 -48.52 5.06
CA ARG A 677 -15.41 -49.46 5.38
C ARG A 677 -15.45 -49.85 6.86
N HIS A 678 -14.35 -49.66 7.59
CA HIS A 678 -14.22 -50.11 8.98
C HIS A 678 -14.02 -48.94 9.97
N GLU A 679 -13.50 -47.79 9.52
CA GLU A 679 -13.16 -46.67 10.39
C GLU A 679 -13.48 -45.31 9.74
N THR A 680 -13.80 -44.31 10.58
CA THR A 680 -13.93 -42.92 10.12
C THR A 680 -12.54 -42.28 10.11
N ILE A 681 -11.99 -42.05 8.92
CA ILE A 681 -10.61 -41.59 8.75
C ILE A 681 -10.59 -40.19 8.15
N ASN A 682 -9.70 -39.32 8.64
CA ASN A 682 -9.39 -38.06 7.97
C ASN A 682 -8.39 -38.33 6.82
N PRO A 683 -8.83 -38.31 5.54
CA PRO A 683 -7.99 -38.73 4.43
C PRO A 683 -6.81 -37.78 4.18
N CYS A 684 -6.82 -36.58 4.75
CA CYS A 684 -5.82 -35.54 4.53
C CYS A 684 -4.84 -35.36 5.68
N SER A 685 -4.92 -36.18 6.75
CA SER A 685 -3.98 -36.08 7.87
C SER A 685 -2.58 -36.54 7.46
N LYS A 686 -1.55 -36.04 8.16
CA LYS A 686 -0.16 -36.39 7.87
C LYS A 686 0.10 -37.87 8.19
N GLU A 687 -0.48 -38.35 9.28
CA GLU A 687 -0.35 -39.71 9.78
C GLU A 687 -0.86 -40.72 8.75
N ILE A 688 -2.06 -40.49 8.19
CA ILE A 688 -2.63 -41.34 7.13
C ILE A 688 -1.78 -41.31 5.86
N TRP A 689 -1.16 -40.17 5.55
CA TRP A 689 -0.24 -40.06 4.41
C TRP A 689 1.08 -40.80 4.62
N ASP A 690 1.57 -40.85 5.85
CA ASP A 690 2.77 -41.58 6.21
C ASP A 690 2.49 -43.10 6.17
N GLU A 691 1.35 -43.54 6.71
CA GLU A 691 0.88 -44.92 6.64
C GLU A 691 0.66 -45.40 5.18
N VAL A 692 0.03 -44.58 4.34
CA VAL A 692 -0.18 -44.91 2.92
C VAL A 692 1.15 -45.07 2.20
N ARG A 693 2.15 -44.22 2.50
CA ARG A 693 3.48 -44.31 1.88
C ARG A 693 4.26 -45.53 2.37
N GLU A 694 4.19 -45.82 3.66
CA GLU A 694 4.80 -47.01 4.25
C GLU A 694 4.19 -48.28 3.67
N SER A 695 2.86 -48.38 3.64
CA SER A 695 2.15 -49.55 3.10
C SER A 695 2.42 -49.72 1.59
N PHE A 696 2.46 -48.62 0.82
CA PHE A 696 2.84 -48.67 -0.59
C PHE A 696 4.30 -49.14 -0.78
N SER A 697 5.21 -48.75 0.11
CA SER A 697 6.61 -49.17 0.05
C SER A 697 6.79 -50.68 0.32
N GLN A 698 5.90 -51.28 1.11
CA GLN A 698 5.91 -52.69 1.48
C GLN A 698 5.22 -53.61 0.45
N LEU A 699 4.53 -53.05 -0.55
CA LEU A 699 3.92 -53.82 -1.63
C LEU A 699 4.95 -54.66 -2.38
N SER A 700 4.53 -55.85 -2.80
CA SER A 700 5.35 -56.72 -3.65
C SER A 700 5.65 -56.04 -5.00
N PRO A 701 6.75 -56.42 -5.68
CA PRO A 701 7.07 -55.87 -7.00
C PRO A 701 5.93 -56.03 -8.02
N HIS A 702 5.19 -57.15 -7.93
CA HIS A 702 4.07 -57.41 -8.82
C HIS A 702 2.90 -56.43 -8.58
N GLU A 703 2.57 -56.14 -7.33
CA GLU A 703 1.53 -55.17 -6.98
C GLU A 703 1.93 -53.74 -7.31
N LYS A 704 3.20 -53.37 -7.10
CA LYS A 704 3.69 -52.04 -7.53
C LYS A 704 3.56 -51.86 -9.04
N ASN A 705 3.96 -52.86 -9.81
CA ASN A 705 3.82 -52.83 -11.28
C ASN A 705 2.35 -52.71 -11.72
N LEU A 706 1.41 -53.33 -11.00
CA LEU A 706 -0.02 -53.17 -11.25
C LEU A 706 -0.46 -51.70 -11.08
N TYR A 707 -0.10 -51.04 -9.97
CA TYR A 707 -0.46 -49.64 -9.75
C TYR A 707 0.26 -48.67 -10.70
N GLU A 708 1.48 -49.00 -11.14
CA GLU A 708 2.20 -48.24 -12.17
C GLU A 708 1.49 -48.31 -13.52
N SER A 709 1.08 -49.51 -13.95
CA SER A 709 0.27 -49.72 -15.16
C SER A 709 -1.06 -48.96 -15.09
N MET A 710 -1.76 -49.00 -13.95
CA MET A 710 -2.99 -48.21 -13.74
C MET A 710 -2.73 -46.70 -13.79
N SER A 711 -1.56 -46.24 -13.36
CA SER A 711 -1.14 -44.83 -13.43
C SER A 711 -0.89 -44.39 -14.87
N GLU A 712 -0.27 -45.24 -15.68
CA GLU A 712 -0.08 -44.98 -17.12
C GLU A 712 -1.43 -44.88 -17.84
N ASP A 713 -2.35 -45.81 -17.58
CA ASP A 713 -3.72 -45.75 -18.10
C ASP A 713 -4.45 -44.48 -17.67
N SER A 714 -4.30 -44.08 -16.41
CA SER A 714 -4.89 -42.85 -15.87
C SER A 714 -4.33 -41.60 -16.56
N LYS A 715 -3.01 -41.56 -16.82
CA LYS A 715 -2.36 -40.47 -17.57
C LYS A 715 -2.85 -40.44 -19.02
N CYS A 716 -2.93 -41.58 -19.69
CA CYS A 716 -3.45 -41.70 -21.06
C CYS A 716 -4.90 -41.22 -21.17
N LYS A 717 -5.78 -41.66 -20.26
CA LYS A 717 -7.18 -41.19 -20.17
C LYS A 717 -7.26 -39.68 -19.95
N ALA A 718 -6.41 -39.12 -19.09
CA ALA A 718 -6.38 -37.68 -18.83
C ALA A 718 -5.92 -36.87 -20.05
N ILE A 719 -4.92 -37.36 -20.81
CA ILE A 719 -4.44 -36.74 -22.05
C ILE A 719 -5.58 -36.74 -23.09
N HIS A 720 -6.23 -37.89 -23.30
CA HIS A 720 -7.32 -38.02 -24.26
C HIS A 720 -8.51 -37.10 -23.89
N ALA A 721 -8.89 -37.05 -22.62
CA ALA A 721 -9.95 -36.18 -22.14
C ALA A 721 -9.62 -34.67 -22.32
N ARG A 722 -8.37 -34.27 -22.13
CA ARG A 722 -7.92 -32.88 -22.41
C ARG A 722 -7.93 -32.58 -23.91
N ALA A 723 -7.52 -33.52 -24.74
CA ALA A 723 -7.57 -33.37 -26.20
C ALA A 723 -9.02 -33.19 -26.68
N LYS A 724 -9.95 -34.02 -26.16
CA LYS A 724 -11.38 -33.88 -26.42
C LYS A 724 -11.94 -32.53 -25.97
N GLN A 725 -11.62 -32.08 -24.74
CA GLN A 725 -12.04 -30.76 -24.25
C GLN A 725 -11.51 -29.60 -25.10
N LYS A 726 -10.27 -29.69 -25.62
CA LYS A 726 -9.73 -28.70 -26.55
C LYS A 726 -10.45 -28.72 -27.90
N LEU A 727 -10.81 -29.90 -28.41
CA LEU A 727 -11.56 -30.05 -29.64
C LEU A 727 -12.99 -29.49 -29.50
N ASP A 728 -13.68 -29.82 -28.40
CA ASP A 728 -15.02 -29.33 -28.09
C ASP A 728 -15.02 -27.80 -27.93
N ALA A 729 -14.01 -27.24 -27.26
CA ALA A 729 -13.86 -25.79 -27.12
C ALA A 729 -13.58 -25.10 -28.48
N LYS A 730 -12.79 -25.74 -29.35
CA LYS A 730 -12.51 -25.25 -30.71
C LYS A 730 -13.76 -25.31 -31.60
N ASN A 731 -14.57 -26.35 -31.46
CA ASN A 731 -15.83 -26.51 -32.20
C ASN A 731 -16.89 -25.50 -31.71
N ALA A 732 -16.98 -25.28 -30.40
CA ALA A 732 -17.85 -24.27 -29.80
C ALA A 732 -17.45 -22.85 -30.23
N ALA A 733 -16.16 -22.54 -30.31
CA ALA A 733 -15.66 -21.25 -30.79
C ALA A 733 -15.90 -21.02 -32.30
N LYS A 734 -16.05 -22.10 -33.08
CA LYS A 734 -16.31 -22.04 -34.52
C LYS A 734 -17.80 -22.07 -34.90
N GLY A 735 -18.72 -22.15 -33.93
CA GLY A 735 -20.16 -22.15 -34.20
C GLY A 735 -20.68 -23.37 -34.98
N ILE A 736 -19.89 -24.44 -35.11
CA ILE A 736 -20.30 -25.64 -35.84
C ILE A 736 -21.10 -26.53 -34.88
N GLN A 737 -22.43 -26.51 -35.01
CA GLN A 737 -23.30 -27.48 -34.34
C GLN A 737 -23.24 -28.82 -35.09
N SER A 738 -22.61 -29.83 -34.50
CA SER A 738 -22.75 -31.21 -34.94
C SER A 738 -23.98 -31.84 -34.27
N ALA A 739 -24.96 -32.24 -35.07
CA ALA A 739 -26.11 -33.05 -34.65
C ALA A 739 -25.73 -34.54 -34.48
N GLY A 740 -26.32 -35.21 -33.49
CA GLY A 740 -26.23 -36.66 -33.24
C GLY A 740 -25.84 -36.99 -31.78
N SER A 741 -26.80 -37.19 -30.87
CA SER A 741 -27.35 -38.50 -30.38
C SER A 741 -26.35 -39.28 -29.50
N GLN A 742 -26.62 -39.80 -28.28
CA GLN A 742 -27.80 -40.45 -27.69
C GLN A 742 -27.76 -40.40 -26.13
N PRO A 743 -28.82 -40.84 -25.40
CA PRO A 743 -29.01 -40.66 -23.96
C PRO A 743 -28.64 -41.90 -23.13
N GLU A 744 -28.16 -41.70 -21.90
CA GLU A 744 -28.06 -42.76 -20.87
C GLU A 744 -28.26 -42.21 -19.44
N PRO A 745 -28.64 -43.06 -18.47
CA PRO A 745 -29.79 -42.80 -17.60
C PRO A 745 -29.47 -42.25 -16.20
N ALA A 746 -30.53 -41.84 -15.52
CA ALA A 746 -30.55 -41.28 -14.18
C ALA A 746 -30.06 -42.28 -13.11
N SER A 747 -29.25 -41.78 -12.17
CA SER A 747 -28.88 -42.46 -10.94
C SER A 747 -29.25 -41.59 -9.73
N THR A 748 -29.99 -42.22 -8.83
CA THR A 748 -30.55 -41.78 -7.56
C THR A 748 -29.51 -41.53 -6.47
N ALA A 749 -29.78 -40.47 -5.68
CA ALA A 749 -29.48 -40.27 -4.24
C ALA A 749 -28.03 -40.36 -3.70
N LEU A 750 -27.63 -39.35 -2.93
CA LEU A 750 -27.35 -39.46 -1.47
C LEU A 750 -26.65 -38.20 -0.92
N VAL A 751 -27.05 -37.84 0.30
CA VAL A 751 -26.48 -36.83 1.21
C VAL A 751 -25.04 -37.22 1.62
N PRO A 752 -24.13 -36.26 1.85
CA PRO A 752 -23.54 -36.12 3.20
C PRO A 752 -23.45 -34.62 3.61
N ALA A 753 -23.87 -34.21 4.80
CA ALA A 753 -23.28 -34.43 6.13
C ALA A 753 -21.91 -33.75 6.34
N ASN A 754 -21.96 -32.70 7.18
CA ASN A 754 -20.95 -32.16 8.09
C ASN A 754 -19.52 -31.88 7.58
N GLY A 755 -19.23 -30.59 7.37
CA GLY A 755 -17.88 -30.04 7.36
C GLY A 755 -17.65 -29.19 8.61
N ASN A 756 -17.21 -29.83 9.68
CA ASN A 756 -16.77 -29.18 10.92
C ASN A 756 -15.34 -28.68 10.69
N THR A 757 -15.13 -27.37 10.58
CA THR A 757 -13.79 -26.76 10.59
C THR A 757 -13.61 -25.99 11.88
N MET A 758 -12.79 -26.56 12.78
CA MET A 758 -12.28 -25.88 13.96
C MET A 758 -11.52 -24.63 13.55
N VAL A 759 -11.97 -23.49 14.06
CA VAL A 759 -11.32 -22.19 13.96
C VAL A 759 -10.47 -22.02 15.21
N GLN A 760 -9.16 -21.80 15.06
CA GLN A 760 -8.30 -21.42 16.18
C GLN A 760 -8.55 -19.95 16.51
N HIS A 761 -9.01 -19.72 17.75
CA HIS A 761 -9.39 -18.46 18.34
C HIS A 761 -8.18 -17.54 18.62
N LEU A 762 -8.39 -16.23 18.48
CA LEU A 762 -7.79 -15.25 19.38
C LEU A 762 -8.27 -15.61 20.80
N GLN A 763 -7.35 -15.98 21.69
CA GLN A 763 -7.65 -16.19 23.11
C GLN A 763 -8.20 -14.88 23.69
N ILE A 764 -9.52 -14.82 23.77
CA ILE A 764 -10.27 -13.97 24.70
C ILE A 764 -10.73 -14.93 25.78
N LEU A 765 -10.70 -14.45 27.03
CA LEU A 765 -10.87 -15.22 28.26
C LEU A 765 -12.04 -16.22 28.20
N PRO A 766 -11.88 -17.43 28.76
CA PRO A 766 -12.92 -18.45 28.75
C PRO A 766 -14.22 -17.96 29.42
N ALA A 767 -15.37 -18.41 28.90
CA ALA A 767 -16.72 -17.95 29.26
C ALA A 767 -17.07 -17.95 30.77
N HIS A 768 -16.32 -18.68 31.60
CA HIS A 768 -16.51 -18.65 33.06
C HIS A 768 -15.98 -17.36 33.71
N GLU A 769 -14.93 -16.75 33.16
CA GLU A 769 -14.36 -15.49 33.66
C GLU A 769 -15.23 -14.28 33.26
N LEU A 770 -16.01 -14.40 32.18
CA LEU A 770 -17.02 -13.42 31.76
C LEU A 770 -18.21 -13.33 32.74
N ASN A 771 -18.55 -14.43 33.41
CA ASN A 771 -19.63 -14.45 34.39
C ASN A 771 -19.28 -13.67 35.66
N GLU A 772 -18.03 -13.72 36.12
CA GLU A 772 -17.59 -12.98 37.33
C GLU A 772 -17.62 -11.45 37.12
N ILE A 773 -17.34 -10.98 35.90
CA ILE A 773 -17.41 -9.57 35.54
C ILE A 773 -18.88 -9.10 35.40
N LEU A 774 -19.77 -9.98 34.93
CA LEU A 774 -21.19 -9.65 34.72
C LEU A 774 -22.01 -9.77 36.01
N SER A 775 -21.59 -10.57 36.99
CA SER A 775 -22.34 -10.86 38.23
C SER A 775 -22.27 -9.80 39.33
N GLY A 776 -21.53 -8.70 39.15
CA GLY A 776 -21.77 -7.46 39.90
C GLY A 776 -21.24 -7.33 41.34
N ASP A 777 -20.44 -8.26 41.87
CA ASP A 777 -20.00 -8.23 43.28
C ASP A 777 -18.56 -7.70 43.53
N THR A 778 -17.96 -6.97 42.60
CA THR A 778 -16.70 -6.25 42.85
C THR A 778 -16.81 -4.79 42.49
N GLU A 779 -16.79 -3.92 43.51
CA GLU A 779 -16.50 -2.49 43.35
C GLU A 779 -15.15 -2.32 42.66
N MET A 780 -15.17 -2.10 41.35
CA MET A 780 -14.00 -1.61 40.64
C MET A 780 -13.86 -0.12 40.95
N ASN A 781 -12.96 0.21 41.88
CA ASN A 781 -12.39 1.56 41.95
C ASN A 781 -11.51 1.78 40.71
N PHE A 782 -12.04 2.51 39.73
CA PHE A 782 -11.30 3.09 38.59
C PHE A 782 -11.36 4.60 38.64
#